data_AF-A0A1E7GWQ1-F1
#
_entry.id   AF-A0A1E7GWQ1-F1
#
_cell.length_a   1.000
_cell.length_b   1.000
_cell.length_c   1.000
_cell.angle_alpha   90.00
_cell.angle_beta   90.00
_cell.angle_gamma   90.00
#
_symmetry.space_group_name_H-M   'P 1'
#
loop_
_entity.id
_entity.type
_entity.pdbx_description
1 polymer ?
#
loop_
_entity_poly.entity_id
_entity_poly.type
_entity_poly.pdbx_seq_one_letter_code
_entity_poly.pdbx_strand_id
1 'polypeptide(L)'
;MNTNQHEFISIVDLGMAYRKAKVDIYYSTHAPIMDVVNYEENLYENLKRLYGTLQNQDNTWANDGGFLGDWVLVPKGVNADCTKTGLIYSDQQIQWNAACKNKSVEAEFRLMAQPSLDFHVLSALWIAKVGHKYDSRLADCAFGNRLRRKQNGEANPLSLGSFTPYMKPFREWRDNGICAMRKALDDKKKIVAITADVSSFYHELNPDFMLNEEFLGILGLEQLSPDEKNFTRVFIQALKNWAKSTPLKKGLPVGLPASAIVANMALVELDFYIQKEVVPLYYGRYVDDIILVMENGADFSSTEEVWEWLFARSNNLLNWKDDKKEIVSFSPVYLADSTIEFSNKKNKVFIIEGESGATLIDSLSRQIHERASEWRALPNLPRNPAHVATDLLAATQRDGEAADNLRKADALTMRRAGFAIKLRDFEAYERDLPPNAWAEHRHAFLNAFIQHVLVLPAFFEFAIYLPRIIRMATACEDFFQLRKVIEALHDLVETVKNSCAVTIKSCDEKNLPASETIIKNWKTQIDLIVEENIKAAFPPRLRRQEKQRWKEHLIDPDLLRFDCSIKVLQDCQKKLYAHDLAHIPFRFIWLPKELVSPRGIPAKKTVQYLAEANKLLERAIWQGLKILGKWVKCKCNSQDSLPYGLLFATRPFNLTELYFLIKDPFTEVSSAKISQCILALRGFSVTDKIPRREKDGVLVIPDDFDSAKIIIALASWKTDINSWAASVTKNIDPDTSRYQRMNYLINALLSSSQQVSYFIMPELSMPANWFMRIAQKLQGRGVSFITGIEYQRRRKKIVCNQVWAALTHDGLGFPSMMIYRQDKQHPALHEEQELQRLAGLVLKPDNRWKIPPVICHGNFHFAMLVCSELSNIAYRSALRGRIDAILVPEWNQDTETFNDLVKSAAMDIHAYIVQCNDRQYGDSRIRAPYKDSWKRDLVRIKGGKNDYFVIGEIDIRSLRQFQSSHRSPIGPFKPVPDGFDIDFERRTLPQTGEQG
;
A
#
# COMPACT_ATOMS: atom_id res chain seq x y z
N MET A 1 22.17 -13.96 49.21
CA MET A 1 21.06 -14.62 48.51
C MET A 1 20.36 -13.57 47.64
N ASN A 2 20.68 -13.50 46.36
CA ASN A 2 20.01 -12.66 45.37
C ASN A 2 19.83 -13.53 44.12
N THR A 3 18.82 -14.41 44.15
CA THR A 3 18.32 -15.09 42.96
C THR A 3 17.44 -14.09 42.22
N ASN A 4 18.01 -13.38 41.25
CA ASN A 4 17.24 -12.72 40.19
C ASN A 4 16.41 -13.80 39.50
N GLN A 5 15.15 -13.97 39.89
CA GLN A 5 14.16 -14.64 39.05
C GLN A 5 14.03 -13.77 37.80
N HIS A 6 14.52 -14.26 36.65
CA HIS A 6 14.24 -13.63 35.37
C HIS A 6 12.72 -13.67 35.14
N GLU A 7 12.10 -12.50 35.07
CA GLU A 7 10.69 -12.34 34.82
C GLU A 7 10.37 -12.70 33.35
N PHE A 8 9.54 -13.73 33.11
CA PHE A 8 9.24 -14.23 31.76
C PHE A 8 8.49 -13.20 30.89
N ILE A 9 7.57 -12.45 31.50
CA ILE A 9 6.77 -11.37 30.87
C ILE A 9 6.96 -10.09 31.68
N SER A 10 7.31 -8.98 31.02
CA SER A 10 7.41 -7.66 31.63
C SER A 10 6.31 -6.71 31.13
N ILE A 11 6.12 -5.57 31.80
CA ILE A 11 5.20 -4.52 31.32
C ILE A 11 5.61 -3.91 29.97
N VAL A 12 6.91 -3.87 29.66
CA VAL A 12 7.43 -3.42 28.36
C VAL A 12 7.05 -4.42 27.26
N ASP A 13 7.10 -5.72 27.56
CA ASP A 13 6.64 -6.75 26.60
C ASP A 13 5.17 -6.55 26.24
N LEU A 14 4.32 -6.23 27.22
CA LEU A 14 2.89 -5.95 27.00
C LEU A 14 2.66 -4.67 26.19
N GLY A 15 3.42 -3.61 26.44
CA GLY A 15 3.34 -2.39 25.63
C GLY A 15 3.78 -2.61 24.18
N MET A 16 4.81 -3.44 23.97
CA MET A 16 5.27 -3.87 22.64
C MET A 16 4.26 -4.81 21.96
N ALA A 17 3.63 -5.71 22.72
CA ALA A 17 2.57 -6.59 22.22
C ALA A 17 1.33 -5.79 21.80
N TYR A 18 0.88 -4.83 22.62
CA TYR A 18 -0.22 -3.93 22.27
C TYR A 18 0.08 -3.13 20.99
N ARG A 19 1.30 -2.61 20.86
CA ARG A 19 1.72 -1.88 19.67
C ARG A 19 1.57 -2.71 18.39
N LYS A 20 1.93 -4.00 18.41
CA LYS A 20 1.72 -4.94 17.30
C LYS A 20 0.24 -5.27 17.11
N ALA A 21 -0.45 -5.60 18.19
CA ALA A 21 -1.87 -5.96 18.18
C ALA A 21 -2.73 -4.87 17.54
N LYS A 22 -2.51 -3.59 17.89
CA LYS A 22 -3.24 -2.47 17.30
C LYS A 22 -3.08 -2.39 15.78
N VAL A 23 -1.88 -2.64 15.27
CA VAL A 23 -1.60 -2.62 13.83
C VAL A 23 -2.24 -3.82 13.14
N ASP A 24 -2.14 -5.01 13.74
CA ASP A 24 -2.75 -6.22 13.21
C ASP A 24 -4.29 -6.12 13.19
N ILE A 25 -4.91 -5.54 14.24
CA ILE A 25 -6.35 -5.23 14.29
C ILE A 25 -6.73 -4.25 13.19
N TYR A 26 -5.97 -3.15 13.02
CA TYR A 26 -6.31 -2.10 12.05
C TYR A 26 -6.36 -2.61 10.61
N TYR A 27 -5.49 -3.55 10.24
CA TYR A 27 -5.46 -4.16 8.91
C TYR A 27 -6.34 -5.42 8.79
N SER A 28 -7.05 -5.81 9.85
CA SER A 28 -8.06 -6.87 9.79
C SER A 28 -9.33 -6.42 9.04
N THR A 29 -10.15 -7.37 8.60
CA THR A 29 -11.36 -7.07 7.81
C THR A 29 -12.41 -6.26 8.58
N HIS A 30 -12.53 -6.49 9.89
CA HIS A 30 -13.52 -5.87 10.77
C HIS A 30 -12.83 -5.37 12.04
N ALA A 31 -12.13 -4.25 11.93
CA ALA A 31 -11.44 -3.65 13.07
C ALA A 31 -12.45 -2.93 13.99
N PRO A 32 -12.60 -3.30 15.28
CA PRO A 32 -13.46 -2.60 16.23
C PRO A 32 -12.76 -1.32 16.72
N ILE A 33 -12.75 -0.29 15.87
CA ILE A 33 -11.92 0.90 16.07
C ILE A 33 -12.30 1.70 17.32
N MET A 34 -13.57 1.65 17.74
CA MET A 34 -14.00 2.31 18.97
C MET A 34 -13.49 1.58 20.22
N ASP A 35 -13.50 0.25 20.21
CA ASP A 35 -12.98 -0.55 21.33
C ASP A 35 -11.47 -0.35 21.50
N VAL A 36 -10.74 -0.24 20.39
CA VAL A 36 -9.30 0.07 20.41
C VAL A 36 -9.04 1.44 21.06
N VAL A 37 -9.81 2.48 20.71
CA VAL A 37 -9.66 3.81 21.33
C VAL A 37 -9.97 3.76 22.83
N ASN A 38 -11.10 3.14 23.20
CA ASN A 38 -11.52 3.06 24.60
C ASN A 38 -10.48 2.33 25.46
N TYR A 39 -9.86 1.27 24.92
CA TYR A 39 -8.77 0.57 25.57
C TYR A 39 -7.49 1.42 25.67
N GLU A 40 -7.15 2.17 24.61
CA GLU A 40 -5.92 2.96 24.55
C GLU A 40 -5.96 4.21 25.42
N GLU A 41 -7.14 4.83 25.64
CA GLU A 41 -7.30 6.00 26.52
C GLU A 41 -6.83 5.71 27.97
N ASN A 42 -6.89 4.45 28.42
CA ASN A 42 -6.43 3.98 29.73
C ASN A 42 -5.34 2.90 29.60
N LEU A 43 -4.50 2.98 28.56
CA LEU A 43 -3.60 1.89 28.16
C LEU A 43 -2.72 1.36 29.31
N TYR A 44 -2.08 2.24 30.07
CA TYR A 44 -1.15 1.80 31.13
C TYR A 44 -1.85 0.97 32.21
N GLU A 45 -3.03 1.41 32.67
CA GLU A 45 -3.80 0.68 33.69
C GLU A 45 -4.38 -0.62 33.14
N ASN A 46 -4.86 -0.62 31.89
CA ASN A 46 -5.34 -1.83 31.23
C ASN A 46 -4.22 -2.89 31.10
N LEU A 47 -3.03 -2.48 30.67
CA LEU A 47 -1.87 -3.38 30.58
C LEU A 47 -1.37 -3.83 31.95
N LYS A 48 -1.44 -2.98 32.98
CA LYS A 48 -1.07 -3.35 34.35
C LYS A 48 -2.06 -4.37 34.94
N ARG A 49 -3.36 -4.22 34.66
CA ARG A 49 -4.38 -5.21 35.02
C ARG A 49 -4.12 -6.53 34.30
N LEU A 50 -3.92 -6.49 32.98
CA LEU A 50 -3.59 -7.67 32.19
C LEU A 50 -2.33 -8.37 32.69
N TYR A 51 -1.29 -7.60 32.99
CA TYR A 51 -0.06 -8.11 33.61
C TYR A 51 -0.36 -8.87 34.90
N GLY A 52 -1.14 -8.29 35.82
CA GLY A 52 -1.55 -8.97 37.06
C GLY A 52 -2.36 -10.25 36.81
N THR A 53 -3.24 -10.24 35.81
CA THR A 53 -4.01 -11.43 35.38
C THR A 53 -3.09 -12.54 34.86
N LEU A 54 -2.09 -12.21 34.05
CA LEU A 54 -1.15 -13.19 33.47
C LEU A 54 -0.14 -13.74 34.48
N GLN A 55 0.12 -13.04 35.58
CA GLN A 55 0.96 -13.52 36.68
C GLN A 55 0.22 -14.48 37.63
N ASN A 56 -1.12 -14.50 37.59
CA ASN A 56 -1.90 -15.39 38.44
C ASN A 56 -1.83 -16.84 37.94
N GLN A 57 -1.53 -17.78 38.85
CA GLN A 57 -1.31 -19.19 38.52
C GLN A 57 -2.61 -19.96 38.22
N ASP A 58 -3.78 -19.44 38.60
CA ASP A 58 -5.06 -20.13 38.42
C ASP A 58 -5.52 -20.22 36.96
N ASN A 59 -5.02 -19.35 36.08
CA ASN A 59 -5.38 -19.24 34.67
C ASN A 59 -6.89 -19.22 34.38
N THR A 60 -7.70 -18.79 35.36
CA THR A 60 -9.17 -18.81 35.28
C THR A 60 -9.70 -17.89 34.17
N TRP A 61 -8.96 -16.81 33.88
CA TRP A 61 -9.22 -15.88 32.79
C TRP A 61 -9.30 -16.54 31.41
N ALA A 62 -8.66 -17.70 31.20
CA ALA A 62 -8.73 -18.43 29.94
C ALA A 62 -10.12 -19.05 29.68
N ASN A 63 -11.02 -19.05 30.67
CA ASN A 63 -12.42 -19.47 30.56
C ASN A 63 -13.40 -18.28 30.58
N ASP A 64 -12.94 -17.05 30.82
CA ASP A 64 -13.80 -15.89 30.95
C ASP A 64 -14.24 -15.38 29.57
N GLY A 65 -15.55 -15.38 29.31
CA GLY A 65 -16.12 -14.85 28.07
C GLY A 65 -15.78 -13.37 27.85
N GLY A 66 -15.67 -12.56 28.91
CA GLY A 66 -15.27 -11.16 28.81
C GLY A 66 -13.82 -11.00 28.33
N PHE A 67 -12.93 -11.90 28.75
CA PHE A 67 -11.55 -11.95 28.27
C PHE A 67 -11.45 -12.49 26.84
N LEU A 68 -12.16 -13.57 26.50
CA LEU A 68 -12.07 -14.21 25.18
C LEU A 68 -12.76 -13.39 24.08
N GLY A 69 -13.78 -12.62 24.41
CA GLY A 69 -14.59 -11.87 23.45
C GLY A 69 -15.63 -12.74 22.74
N ASP A 70 -16.26 -12.14 21.73
CA ASP A 70 -17.45 -12.66 21.04
C ASP A 70 -17.15 -13.11 19.60
N TRP A 71 -18.21 -13.27 18.80
CA TRP A 71 -18.18 -13.65 17.39
C TRP A 71 -19.28 -12.93 16.59
N VAL A 72 -19.06 -12.77 15.29
CA VAL A 72 -19.96 -12.08 14.36
C VAL A 72 -20.12 -12.85 13.03
N LEU A 73 -21.16 -12.54 12.27
CA LEU A 73 -21.50 -13.20 11.01
C LEU A 73 -21.34 -12.30 9.80
N VAL A 74 -20.42 -12.67 8.91
CA VAL A 74 -20.19 -11.96 7.65
C VAL A 74 -20.85 -12.70 6.48
N PRO A 75 -21.39 -11.97 5.49
CA PRO A 75 -21.90 -12.58 4.26
C PRO A 75 -20.82 -13.41 3.55
N LYS A 76 -21.14 -14.64 3.13
CA LYS A 76 -20.21 -15.52 2.40
C LYS A 76 -20.66 -15.79 0.98
N GLY A 77 -21.91 -16.21 0.80
CA GLY A 77 -22.47 -16.53 -0.52
C GLY A 77 -23.98 -16.68 -0.46
N VAL A 78 -24.60 -16.66 -1.63
CA VAL A 78 -26.03 -16.91 -1.78
C VAL A 78 -26.21 -18.03 -2.80
N ASN A 79 -26.77 -19.14 -2.36
CA ASN A 79 -27.05 -20.29 -3.20
C ASN A 79 -28.49 -20.16 -3.68
N ALA A 80 -28.64 -19.78 -4.94
CA ALA A 80 -29.92 -19.71 -5.60
C ALA A 80 -29.83 -20.54 -6.89
N ASP A 81 -30.72 -21.52 -7.02
CA ASP A 81 -30.86 -22.37 -8.23
C ASP A 81 -31.39 -21.60 -9.46
N CYS A 82 -31.33 -20.27 -9.43
CA CYS A 82 -32.07 -19.36 -10.29
C CYS A 82 -31.40 -19.05 -11.64
N THR A 83 -30.29 -19.69 -11.97
CA THR A 83 -29.46 -19.34 -13.15
C THR A 83 -29.77 -20.11 -14.43
N LYS A 84 -30.92 -20.82 -14.52
CA LYS A 84 -31.31 -21.63 -15.69
C LYS A 84 -32.53 -21.09 -16.48
N THR A 85 -32.70 -19.77 -16.58
CA THR A 85 -33.71 -19.17 -17.47
C THR A 85 -33.02 -18.33 -18.54
N GLY A 86 -33.43 -18.44 -19.81
CA GLY A 86 -32.93 -17.62 -20.92
C GLY A 86 -33.39 -16.15 -20.89
N LEU A 87 -33.95 -15.70 -19.76
CA LEU A 87 -34.46 -14.35 -19.55
C LEU A 87 -33.40 -13.52 -18.82
N ILE A 88 -32.90 -12.48 -19.49
CA ILE A 88 -31.93 -11.53 -18.94
C ILE A 88 -32.69 -10.27 -18.55
N TYR A 89 -32.62 -9.91 -17.26
CA TYR A 89 -33.17 -8.66 -16.75
C TYR A 89 -32.05 -7.62 -16.66
N SER A 90 -32.34 -6.37 -17.02
CA SER A 90 -31.42 -5.25 -16.85
C SER A 90 -31.32 -4.79 -15.38
N ASP A 91 -32.38 -5.03 -14.59
CA ASP A 91 -32.46 -4.70 -13.17
C ASP A 91 -32.25 -5.96 -12.32
N GLN A 92 -31.21 -5.94 -11.49
CA GLN A 92 -30.84 -7.07 -10.63
C GLN A 92 -31.88 -7.37 -9.55
N GLN A 93 -32.58 -6.36 -9.04
CA GLN A 93 -33.62 -6.57 -8.03
C GLN A 93 -34.83 -7.26 -8.65
N ILE A 94 -35.21 -6.91 -9.87
CA ILE A 94 -36.27 -7.60 -10.61
C ILE A 94 -35.85 -9.04 -10.92
N GLN A 95 -34.59 -9.23 -11.35
CA GLN A 95 -34.03 -10.56 -11.60
C GLN A 95 -34.11 -11.43 -10.33
N TRP A 96 -33.74 -10.87 -9.19
CA TRP A 96 -33.79 -11.53 -7.90
C TRP A 96 -35.23 -11.89 -7.51
N ASN A 97 -36.15 -10.94 -7.60
CA ASN A 97 -37.56 -11.19 -7.28
C ASN A 97 -38.17 -12.27 -8.19
N ALA A 98 -37.79 -12.32 -9.47
CA ALA A 98 -38.22 -13.37 -10.39
C ALA A 98 -37.60 -14.74 -10.03
N ALA A 99 -36.32 -14.76 -9.63
CA ALA A 99 -35.60 -15.94 -9.16
C ALA A 99 -36.22 -16.57 -7.90
N CYS A 100 -36.68 -15.75 -6.96
CA CYS A 100 -37.24 -16.19 -5.68
C CYS A 100 -38.68 -16.72 -5.75
N LYS A 101 -39.43 -16.44 -6.82
CA LYS A 101 -40.87 -16.77 -6.89
C LYS A 101 -41.21 -18.27 -6.79
N ASN A 102 -40.28 -19.18 -7.10
CA ASN A 102 -40.54 -20.63 -7.18
C ASN A 102 -39.40 -21.52 -6.62
N LYS A 103 -38.42 -20.98 -5.89
CA LYS A 103 -37.23 -21.75 -5.46
C LYS A 103 -36.80 -21.41 -4.03
N SER A 104 -36.30 -22.41 -3.31
CA SER A 104 -35.59 -22.21 -2.04
C SER A 104 -34.28 -21.49 -2.32
N VAL A 105 -34.06 -20.36 -1.65
CA VAL A 105 -32.83 -19.58 -1.70
C VAL A 105 -32.17 -19.67 -0.34
N GLU A 106 -30.88 -19.96 -0.33
CA GLU A 106 -30.09 -20.05 0.90
C GLU A 106 -29.04 -18.93 0.94
N ALA A 107 -29.04 -18.16 2.03
CA ALA A 107 -28.02 -17.17 2.36
C ALA A 107 -27.05 -17.77 3.38
N GLU A 108 -25.81 -18.00 2.94
CA GLU A 108 -24.76 -18.62 3.73
C GLU A 108 -23.87 -17.54 4.36
N PHE A 109 -23.65 -17.64 5.67
CA PHE A 109 -22.79 -16.75 6.46
C PHE A 109 -21.50 -17.45 6.90
N ARG A 110 -20.48 -16.65 7.20
CA ARG A 110 -19.23 -17.11 7.79
C ARG A 110 -19.07 -16.52 9.19
N LEU A 111 -18.73 -17.36 10.15
CA LEU A 111 -18.39 -16.93 11.51
C LEU A 111 -16.98 -16.33 11.55
N MET A 112 -16.87 -15.15 12.13
CA MET A 112 -15.62 -14.42 12.38
C MET A 112 -15.49 -14.13 13.88
N ALA A 113 -14.26 -14.11 14.39
CA ALA A 113 -14.04 -13.76 15.79
C ALA A 113 -14.15 -12.25 16.02
N GLN A 114 -14.63 -11.87 17.20
CA GLN A 114 -14.55 -10.52 17.75
C GLN A 114 -13.87 -10.57 19.13
N PRO A 115 -12.54 -10.84 19.17
CA PRO A 115 -11.81 -11.02 20.42
C PRO A 115 -11.78 -9.73 21.25
N SER A 116 -11.64 -9.86 22.57
CA SER A 116 -11.35 -8.69 23.41
C SER A 116 -9.96 -8.12 23.09
N LEU A 117 -9.72 -6.86 23.48
CA LEU A 117 -8.41 -6.23 23.30
C LEU A 117 -7.33 -6.92 24.15
N ASP A 118 -7.68 -7.41 25.35
CA ASP A 118 -6.75 -8.18 26.18
C ASP A 118 -6.34 -9.50 25.49
N PHE A 119 -7.27 -10.16 24.79
CA PHE A 119 -6.94 -11.36 24.03
C PHE A 119 -6.08 -11.08 22.80
N HIS A 120 -6.30 -9.94 22.13
CA HIS A 120 -5.42 -9.49 21.05
C HIS A 120 -3.99 -9.18 21.55
N VAL A 121 -3.85 -8.52 22.71
CA VAL A 121 -2.55 -8.27 23.34
C VAL A 121 -1.87 -9.59 23.72
N LEU A 122 -2.61 -10.53 24.31
CA LEU A 122 -2.11 -11.87 24.64
C LEU A 122 -1.65 -12.62 23.38
N SER A 123 -2.42 -12.57 22.30
CA SER A 123 -2.05 -13.16 21.01
C SER A 123 -0.71 -12.59 20.51
N ALA A 124 -0.55 -11.27 20.51
CA ALA A 124 0.72 -10.64 20.07
C ALA A 124 1.89 -10.97 21.01
N LEU A 125 1.63 -11.08 22.33
CA LEU A 125 2.62 -11.49 23.31
C LEU A 125 3.07 -12.95 23.11
N TRP A 126 2.12 -13.87 22.87
CA TRP A 126 2.43 -15.27 22.56
C TRP A 126 3.27 -15.40 21.29
N ILE A 127 2.94 -14.65 20.23
CA ILE A 127 3.76 -14.58 19.02
C ILE A 127 5.19 -14.14 19.35
N ALA A 128 5.34 -13.08 20.14
CA ALA A 128 6.64 -12.49 20.46
C ALA A 128 7.52 -13.39 21.35
N LYS A 129 6.91 -14.17 22.26
CA LYS A 129 7.63 -15.03 23.21
C LYS A 129 7.86 -16.45 22.68
N VAL A 130 6.89 -17.02 21.96
CA VAL A 130 6.91 -18.44 21.58
C VAL A 130 6.58 -18.66 20.10
N GLY A 131 5.51 -18.05 19.58
CA GLY A 131 5.03 -18.31 18.23
C GLY A 131 6.08 -18.06 17.13
N HIS A 132 7.03 -17.14 17.35
CA HIS A 132 8.12 -16.90 16.41
C HIS A 132 9.09 -18.09 16.23
N LYS A 133 9.18 -18.99 17.23
CA LYS A 133 9.99 -20.21 17.16
C LYS A 133 9.33 -21.26 16.27
N TYR A 134 8.00 -21.36 16.33
CA TYR A 134 7.21 -22.18 15.41
C TYR A 134 7.32 -21.67 13.98
N ASP A 135 7.09 -20.37 13.74
CA ASP A 135 7.20 -19.76 12.39
C ASP A 135 8.60 -19.91 11.77
N SER A 136 9.68 -20.00 12.57
CA SER A 136 11.04 -20.24 12.03
C SER A 136 11.26 -21.66 11.52
N ARG A 137 10.39 -22.61 11.86
CA ARG A 137 10.46 -23.99 11.35
C ARG A 137 9.76 -24.15 10.00
N LEU A 138 8.95 -23.19 9.58
CA LEU A 138 8.33 -23.18 8.26
C LEU A 138 9.38 -22.95 7.17
N ALA A 139 9.41 -23.83 6.18
CA ALA A 139 10.28 -23.73 5.01
C ALA A 139 9.92 -22.53 4.12
N ASP A 140 10.81 -22.20 3.18
CA ASP A 140 10.62 -21.07 2.24
C ASP A 140 9.47 -21.29 1.25
N CYS A 141 8.96 -22.52 1.13
CA CYS A 141 7.73 -22.80 0.36
C CYS A 141 6.47 -22.22 1.02
N ALA A 142 6.49 -21.87 2.31
CA ALA A 142 5.37 -21.24 3.00
C ALA A 142 5.47 -19.70 2.93
N PHE A 143 4.62 -19.09 2.10
CA PHE A 143 4.63 -17.64 1.82
C PHE A 143 3.64 -16.86 2.70
N GLY A 144 2.49 -17.47 3.01
CA GLY A 144 1.39 -16.83 3.73
C GLY A 144 1.68 -16.68 5.23
N ASN A 145 1.16 -15.59 5.83
CA ASN A 145 1.17 -15.34 7.27
C ASN A 145 2.56 -15.48 7.97
N ARG A 146 3.65 -15.16 7.26
CA ARG A 146 5.01 -15.19 7.80
C ARG A 146 5.31 -13.96 8.66
N LEU A 147 5.97 -14.18 9.79
CA LEU A 147 6.36 -13.10 10.70
C LEU A 147 7.45 -12.21 10.11
N ARG A 148 7.48 -10.94 10.53
CA ARG A 148 8.55 -10.02 10.17
C ARG A 148 9.85 -10.43 10.86
N ARG A 149 10.87 -10.65 10.04
CA ARG A 149 12.22 -11.04 10.48
C ARG A 149 13.25 -9.99 10.11
N LYS A 150 14.37 -9.98 10.82
CA LYS A 150 15.58 -9.22 10.47
C LYS A 150 16.31 -9.93 9.32
N GLN A 151 17.32 -9.28 8.74
CA GLN A 151 18.13 -9.87 7.65
C GLN A 151 18.84 -11.17 8.05
N ASN A 152 19.18 -11.34 9.33
CA ASN A 152 19.77 -12.58 9.86
C ASN A 152 18.75 -13.71 10.13
N GLY A 153 17.49 -13.53 9.74
CA GLY A 153 16.41 -14.53 9.93
C GLY A 153 15.76 -14.52 11.32
N GLU A 154 16.27 -13.76 12.28
CA GLU A 154 15.66 -13.65 13.62
C GLU A 154 14.33 -12.89 13.59
N ALA A 155 13.45 -13.17 14.55
CA ALA A 155 12.24 -12.40 14.75
C ALA A 155 12.57 -10.91 14.98
N ASN A 156 11.75 -10.02 14.41
CA ASN A 156 11.93 -8.58 14.58
C ASN A 156 10.98 -8.03 15.66
N PRO A 157 11.43 -7.92 16.94
CA PRO A 157 10.57 -7.45 18.03
C PRO A 157 10.16 -5.98 17.86
N LEU A 158 11.00 -5.17 17.19
CA LEU A 158 10.77 -3.73 17.01
C LEU A 158 9.87 -3.40 15.82
N SER A 159 9.50 -4.40 15.01
CA SER A 159 8.62 -4.20 13.85
C SER A 159 7.23 -3.72 14.26
N LEU A 160 6.60 -2.90 13.41
CA LEU A 160 5.35 -2.21 13.71
C LEU A 160 4.15 -3.17 13.92
N GLY A 161 4.02 -4.18 13.06
CA GLY A 161 3.01 -5.25 13.17
C GLY A 161 3.68 -6.62 13.19
N SER A 162 2.89 -7.69 13.30
CA SER A 162 3.43 -9.05 13.45
C SER A 162 3.88 -9.64 12.10
N PHE A 163 3.06 -9.47 11.05
CA PHE A 163 3.23 -10.18 9.79
C PHE A 163 3.81 -9.33 8.66
N THR A 164 4.44 -10.01 7.70
CA THR A 164 4.86 -9.43 6.42
C THR A 164 3.60 -9.04 5.61
N PRO A 165 3.57 -7.85 4.97
CA PRO A 165 2.41 -7.45 4.16
C PRO A 165 2.10 -8.44 3.04
N TYR A 166 0.85 -8.91 2.96
CA TYR A 166 0.41 -10.03 2.12
C TYR A 166 0.72 -9.88 0.61
N MET A 167 0.72 -8.65 0.08
CA MET A 167 0.76 -8.42 -1.37
C MET A 167 2.03 -8.94 -2.06
N LYS A 168 3.19 -8.81 -1.40
CA LYS A 168 4.47 -9.23 -1.99
C LYS A 168 4.62 -10.75 -1.95
N PRO A 169 4.49 -11.44 -0.79
CA PRO A 169 4.59 -12.89 -0.73
C PRO A 169 3.54 -13.62 -1.56
N PHE A 170 2.30 -13.09 -1.62
CA PHE A 170 1.26 -13.67 -2.49
C PHE A 170 1.63 -13.60 -3.97
N ARG A 171 2.22 -12.48 -4.40
CA ARG A 171 2.71 -12.33 -5.76
C ARG A 171 3.86 -13.28 -6.05
N GLU A 172 4.84 -13.35 -5.16
CA GLU A 172 6.01 -14.22 -5.32
C GLU A 172 5.59 -15.70 -5.36
N TRP A 173 4.70 -16.14 -4.48
CA TRP A 173 4.10 -17.47 -4.50
C TRP A 173 3.52 -17.82 -5.88
N ARG A 174 2.62 -16.97 -6.40
CA ARG A 174 1.98 -17.24 -7.70
C ARG A 174 2.96 -17.14 -8.87
N ASP A 175 3.73 -16.05 -8.94
CA ASP A 175 4.56 -15.73 -10.10
C ASP A 175 5.74 -16.71 -10.21
N ASN A 176 6.32 -17.16 -9.08
CA ASN A 176 7.37 -18.18 -9.09
C ASN A 176 6.86 -19.52 -9.63
N GLY A 177 5.62 -19.91 -9.29
CA GLY A 177 5.00 -21.12 -9.84
C GLY A 177 4.81 -21.05 -11.36
N ILE A 178 4.34 -19.91 -11.87
CA ILE A 178 4.19 -19.66 -13.31
C ILE A 178 5.56 -19.69 -14.03
N CYS A 179 6.57 -19.04 -13.46
CA CYS A 179 7.93 -19.05 -14.00
C CYS A 179 8.52 -20.47 -14.04
N ALA A 180 8.25 -21.29 -13.03
CA ALA A 180 8.70 -22.68 -13.01
C ALA A 180 8.03 -23.52 -14.11
N MET A 181 6.72 -23.35 -14.34
CA MET A 181 6.02 -24.00 -15.45
C MET A 181 6.63 -23.59 -16.80
N ARG A 182 6.87 -22.28 -17.02
CA ARG A 182 7.46 -21.77 -18.26
C ARG A 182 8.85 -22.36 -18.52
N LYS A 183 9.72 -22.30 -17.51
CA LYS A 183 11.09 -22.82 -17.60
C LYS A 183 11.10 -24.32 -17.94
N ALA A 184 10.23 -25.10 -17.31
CA ALA A 184 10.14 -26.53 -17.58
C ALA A 184 9.70 -26.84 -19.02
N LEU A 185 8.78 -26.03 -19.58
CA LEU A 185 8.36 -26.15 -20.99
C LEU A 185 9.47 -25.74 -21.96
N ASP A 186 10.28 -24.73 -21.62
CA ASP A 186 11.47 -24.35 -22.40
C ASP A 186 12.52 -25.48 -22.41
N ASP A 187 12.64 -26.20 -21.27
CA ASP A 187 13.44 -27.42 -21.12
C ASP A 187 12.80 -28.66 -21.79
N LYS A 188 11.69 -28.47 -22.52
CA LYS A 188 10.93 -29.50 -23.25
C LYS A 188 10.36 -30.62 -22.36
N LYS A 189 10.12 -30.33 -21.09
CA LYS A 189 9.49 -31.27 -20.15
C LYS A 189 7.97 -31.24 -20.30
N LYS A 190 7.34 -32.40 -20.17
CA LYS A 190 5.90 -32.49 -19.89
C LYS A 190 5.68 -32.22 -18.40
N ILE A 191 4.70 -31.40 -18.04
CA ILE A 191 4.47 -31.04 -16.63
C ILE A 191 3.02 -31.29 -16.20
N VAL A 192 2.87 -31.57 -14.90
CA VAL A 192 1.58 -31.52 -14.20
C VAL A 192 1.63 -30.36 -13.20
N ALA A 193 0.62 -29.49 -13.26
CA ALA A 193 0.41 -28.43 -12.29
C ALA A 193 -0.88 -28.66 -11.50
N ILE A 194 -0.79 -28.60 -10.17
CA ILE A 194 -1.92 -28.75 -9.26
C ILE A 194 -2.13 -27.44 -8.51
N THR A 195 -3.37 -26.95 -8.50
CA THR A 195 -3.82 -25.89 -7.61
C THR A 195 -4.83 -26.46 -6.64
N ALA A 196 -4.60 -26.33 -5.34
CA ALA A 196 -5.47 -26.88 -4.29
C ALA A 196 -5.77 -25.87 -3.18
N ASP A 197 -6.94 -26.00 -2.54
CA ASP A 197 -7.42 -25.14 -1.45
C ASP A 197 -8.07 -26.01 -0.36
N VAL A 198 -7.75 -25.71 0.91
CA VAL A 198 -8.34 -26.44 2.05
C VAL A 198 -9.73 -25.89 2.37
N SER A 199 -10.72 -26.77 2.45
CA SER A 199 -12.09 -26.36 2.73
C SER A 199 -12.30 -26.01 4.21
N SER A 200 -12.73 -24.76 4.45
CA SER A 200 -13.06 -24.28 5.82
C SER A 200 -11.89 -24.37 6.81
N PHE A 201 -10.65 -24.19 6.33
CA PHE A 201 -9.43 -24.52 7.06
C PHE A 201 -9.41 -24.08 8.53
N TYR A 202 -9.62 -22.80 8.81
CA TYR A 202 -9.62 -22.30 10.19
C TYR A 202 -10.76 -22.86 11.03
N HIS A 203 -11.94 -23.08 10.46
CA HIS A 203 -13.14 -23.52 11.18
C HIS A 203 -13.11 -25.01 11.54
N GLU A 204 -12.23 -25.80 10.92
CA GLU A 204 -12.13 -27.25 11.11
C GLU A 204 -10.86 -27.69 11.86
N LEU A 205 -10.01 -26.73 12.27
CA LEU A 205 -8.73 -27.02 12.91
C LEU A 205 -8.82 -26.94 14.44
N ASN A 206 -8.41 -28.00 15.14
CA ASN A 206 -8.24 -28.02 16.59
C ASN A 206 -6.80 -27.61 16.95
N PRO A 207 -6.56 -26.60 17.79
CA PRO A 207 -5.21 -26.15 18.13
C PRO A 207 -4.38 -27.08 19.04
N ASP A 208 -4.96 -28.17 19.57
CA ASP A 208 -4.28 -29.08 20.52
C ASP A 208 -2.98 -29.69 19.99
N PHE A 209 -2.84 -29.86 18.67
CA PHE A 209 -1.62 -30.43 18.10
C PHE A 209 -0.35 -29.64 18.41
N MET A 210 -0.48 -28.34 18.71
CA MET A 210 0.66 -27.51 19.13
C MET A 210 1.32 -27.98 20.44
N LEU A 211 0.61 -28.80 21.23
CA LEU A 211 1.05 -29.38 22.49
C LEU A 211 1.44 -30.87 22.35
N ASN A 212 1.27 -31.46 21.18
CA ASN A 212 1.57 -32.86 20.95
C ASN A 212 3.09 -33.10 20.85
N GLU A 213 3.63 -34.03 21.63
CA GLU A 213 5.08 -34.30 21.70
C GLU A 213 5.65 -34.86 20.38
N GLU A 214 4.89 -35.64 19.62
CA GLU A 214 5.29 -36.12 18.28
C GLU A 214 5.42 -34.94 17.31
N PHE A 215 4.44 -34.03 17.32
CA PHE A 215 4.47 -32.80 16.52
C PHE A 215 5.66 -31.90 16.89
N LEU A 216 5.94 -31.73 18.18
CA LEU A 216 7.12 -30.99 18.65
C LEU A 216 8.42 -31.64 18.21
N GLY A 217 8.47 -32.98 18.18
CA GLY A 217 9.58 -33.77 17.66
C GLY A 217 9.84 -33.54 16.16
N ILE A 218 8.79 -33.55 15.34
CA ILE A 218 8.87 -33.25 13.90
C ILE A 218 9.51 -31.86 13.67
N LEU A 219 9.23 -30.90 14.53
CA LEU A 219 9.72 -29.53 14.44
C LEU A 219 11.10 -29.31 15.10
N GLY A 220 11.61 -30.28 15.85
CA GLY A 220 12.79 -30.09 16.71
C GLY A 220 12.58 -28.98 17.75
N LEU A 221 11.41 -28.93 18.39
CA LEU A 221 11.02 -27.94 19.41
C LEU A 221 10.81 -28.56 20.80
N GLU A 222 11.41 -29.71 21.08
CA GLU A 222 11.27 -30.42 22.37
C GLU A 222 11.90 -29.62 23.53
N GLN A 223 12.88 -28.77 23.21
CA GLN A 223 13.68 -27.95 24.15
C GLN A 223 13.05 -26.61 24.53
N LEU A 224 11.75 -26.38 24.26
CA LEU A 224 11.05 -25.20 24.77
C LEU A 224 11.12 -25.15 26.31
N SER A 225 11.30 -23.95 26.87
CA SER A 225 11.41 -23.81 28.33
C SER A 225 10.09 -24.17 29.04
N PRO A 226 10.11 -24.52 30.34
CA PRO A 226 8.88 -24.78 31.09
C PRO A 226 7.86 -23.63 31.01
N ASP A 227 8.33 -22.39 31.05
CA ASP A 227 7.48 -21.20 30.92
C ASP A 227 6.85 -21.09 29.53
N GLU A 228 7.60 -21.39 28.47
CA GLU A 228 7.13 -21.34 27.09
C GLU A 228 6.09 -22.44 26.81
N LYS A 229 6.33 -23.65 27.32
CA LYS A 229 5.37 -24.77 27.24
C LYS A 229 4.10 -24.44 28.00
N ASN A 230 4.22 -23.93 29.24
CA ASN A 230 3.08 -23.55 30.05
C ASN A 230 2.27 -22.41 29.42
N PHE A 231 2.95 -21.37 28.92
CA PHE A 231 2.30 -20.24 28.26
C PHE A 231 1.55 -20.67 26.99
N THR A 232 2.14 -21.56 26.20
CA THR A 232 1.49 -22.13 25.02
C THR A 232 0.28 -22.96 25.42
N ARG A 233 0.39 -23.84 26.43
CA ARG A 233 -0.72 -24.63 26.93
C ARG A 233 -1.92 -23.78 27.34
N VAL A 234 -1.69 -22.73 28.13
CA VAL A 234 -2.76 -21.81 28.56
C VAL A 234 -3.36 -21.06 27.37
N PHE A 235 -2.52 -20.62 26.42
CA PHE A 235 -2.99 -19.95 25.21
C PHE A 235 -3.85 -20.85 24.32
N ILE A 236 -3.43 -22.10 24.08
CA ILE A 236 -4.22 -23.09 23.33
C ILE A 236 -5.55 -23.37 24.02
N GLN A 237 -5.56 -23.46 25.36
CA GLN A 237 -6.80 -23.63 26.13
C GLN A 237 -7.76 -22.44 25.93
N ALA A 238 -7.26 -21.21 25.91
CA ALA A 238 -8.05 -20.02 25.63
C ALA A 238 -8.69 -20.07 24.23
N LEU A 239 -7.94 -20.48 23.19
CA LEU A 239 -8.48 -20.66 21.83
C LEU A 239 -9.63 -21.68 21.81
N LYS A 240 -9.48 -22.82 22.50
CA LYS A 240 -10.51 -23.86 22.59
C LYS A 240 -11.76 -23.39 23.34
N ASN A 241 -11.57 -22.66 24.43
CA ASN A 241 -12.68 -22.13 25.21
C ASN A 241 -13.47 -21.08 24.43
N TRP A 242 -12.79 -20.24 23.65
CA TRP A 242 -13.45 -19.36 22.70
C TRP A 242 -14.23 -20.17 21.64
N ALA A 243 -13.63 -21.20 21.04
CA ALA A 243 -14.33 -22.02 20.04
C ALA A 243 -15.61 -22.66 20.60
N LYS A 244 -15.56 -23.16 21.85
CA LYS A 244 -16.71 -23.74 22.57
C LYS A 244 -17.83 -22.73 22.85
N SER A 245 -17.55 -21.43 22.93
CA SER A 245 -18.60 -20.41 23.13
C SER A 245 -19.33 -20.08 21.82
N THR A 246 -18.79 -20.44 20.66
CA THR A 246 -19.42 -20.19 19.35
C THR A 246 -20.46 -21.27 18.97
N PRO A 247 -21.31 -21.03 17.96
CA PRO A 247 -22.16 -22.06 17.35
C PRO A 247 -21.39 -23.21 16.70
N LEU A 248 -20.15 -22.98 16.26
CA LEU A 248 -19.33 -24.02 15.64
C LEU A 248 -18.82 -25.04 16.65
N LYS A 249 -18.57 -24.62 17.90
CA LYS A 249 -17.95 -25.43 18.97
C LYS A 249 -16.53 -25.95 18.68
N LYS A 250 -15.98 -25.62 17.50
CA LYS A 250 -14.68 -26.05 16.98
C LYS A 250 -14.04 -24.93 16.14
N GLY A 251 -12.79 -25.13 15.76
CA GLY A 251 -12.03 -24.21 14.91
C GLY A 251 -11.26 -23.13 15.67
N LEU A 252 -10.47 -22.37 14.91
CA LEU A 252 -9.68 -21.24 15.39
C LEU A 252 -10.44 -19.91 15.24
N PRO A 253 -10.18 -18.92 16.12
CA PRO A 253 -10.71 -17.57 15.97
C PRO A 253 -10.12 -16.88 14.73
N VAL A 254 -10.92 -16.80 13.67
CA VAL A 254 -10.57 -16.10 12.42
C VAL A 254 -10.56 -14.59 12.69
N GLY A 255 -9.39 -13.98 12.54
CA GLY A 255 -9.15 -12.56 12.85
C GLY A 255 -8.21 -12.33 14.04
N LEU A 256 -7.94 -13.37 14.84
CA LEU A 256 -6.90 -13.31 15.87
C LEU A 256 -5.52 -13.60 15.24
N PRO A 257 -4.51 -12.72 15.40
CA PRO A 257 -3.20 -12.87 14.77
C PRO A 257 -2.52 -14.24 15.01
N ALA A 258 -2.53 -14.75 16.23
CA ALA A 258 -1.87 -16.02 16.55
C ALA A 258 -2.55 -17.24 15.91
N SER A 259 -3.86 -17.18 15.63
CA SER A 259 -4.56 -18.23 14.86
C SER A 259 -3.92 -18.44 13.49
N ALA A 260 -3.38 -17.38 12.88
CA ALA A 260 -2.70 -17.47 11.59
C ALA A 260 -1.43 -18.31 11.66
N ILE A 261 -0.67 -18.22 12.76
CA ILE A 261 0.53 -19.06 12.98
C ILE A 261 0.11 -20.50 13.24
N VAL A 262 -0.84 -20.71 14.17
CA VAL A 262 -1.34 -22.05 14.51
C VAL A 262 -1.84 -22.74 13.24
N ALA A 263 -2.67 -22.08 12.44
CA ALA A 263 -3.14 -22.63 11.16
C ALA A 263 -1.98 -22.98 10.22
N ASN A 264 -1.00 -22.08 10.04
CA ASN A 264 0.13 -22.32 9.14
C ASN A 264 0.96 -23.55 9.54
N MET A 265 1.07 -23.81 10.84
CA MET A 265 1.84 -24.93 11.39
C MET A 265 1.17 -26.28 11.18
N ALA A 266 -0.15 -26.35 11.01
CA ALA A 266 -0.86 -27.61 10.79
C ALA A 266 -0.39 -28.33 9.50
N LEU A 267 0.07 -27.57 8.50
CA LEU A 267 0.49 -28.08 7.18
C LEU A 267 2.01 -28.23 7.03
N VAL A 268 2.79 -28.05 8.10
CA VAL A 268 4.27 -28.08 8.02
C VAL A 268 4.81 -29.45 7.61
N GLU A 269 4.20 -30.55 8.08
CA GLU A 269 4.62 -31.90 7.70
C GLU A 269 4.28 -32.19 6.23
N LEU A 270 3.13 -31.70 5.75
CA LEU A 270 2.77 -31.75 4.33
C LEU A 270 3.83 -31.03 3.48
N ASP A 271 4.32 -29.87 3.94
CA ASP A 271 5.37 -29.13 3.24
C ASP A 271 6.68 -29.95 3.16
N PHE A 272 7.13 -30.52 4.28
CA PHE A 272 8.33 -31.35 4.32
C PHE A 272 8.22 -32.58 3.43
N TYR A 273 7.05 -33.22 3.46
CA TYR A 273 6.74 -34.38 2.64
C TYR A 273 6.84 -34.06 1.15
N ILE A 274 6.13 -33.02 0.69
CA ILE A 274 6.14 -32.64 -0.72
C ILE A 274 7.56 -32.26 -1.17
N GLN A 275 8.33 -31.55 -0.35
CA GLN A 275 9.69 -31.16 -0.71
C GLN A 275 10.66 -32.35 -0.79
N LYS A 276 10.55 -33.34 0.11
CA LYS A 276 11.50 -34.45 0.21
C LYS A 276 11.15 -35.65 -0.66
N GLU A 277 9.89 -36.04 -0.71
CA GLU A 277 9.45 -37.28 -1.35
C GLU A 277 8.90 -37.05 -2.77
N VAL A 278 8.20 -35.93 -3.00
CA VAL A 278 7.69 -35.58 -4.34
C VAL A 278 8.76 -34.88 -5.18
N VAL A 279 9.63 -34.09 -4.54
CA VAL A 279 10.73 -33.32 -5.19
C VAL A 279 10.24 -32.56 -6.44
N PRO A 280 9.27 -31.64 -6.29
CA PRO A 280 8.66 -30.98 -7.42
C PRO A 280 9.57 -29.94 -8.07
N LEU A 281 9.24 -29.58 -9.31
CA LEU A 281 9.83 -28.43 -10.00
C LEU A 281 9.52 -27.12 -9.26
N TYR A 282 8.33 -27.04 -8.66
CA TYR A 282 7.93 -25.95 -7.77
C TYR A 282 6.88 -26.42 -6.75
N TYR A 283 7.05 -26.03 -5.49
CA TYR A 283 6.00 -26.13 -4.49
C TYR A 283 5.93 -24.83 -3.69
N GLY A 284 4.74 -24.28 -3.58
CA GLY A 284 4.47 -23.08 -2.81
C GLY A 284 3.10 -23.13 -2.17
N ARG A 285 3.03 -22.72 -0.91
CA ARG A 285 1.82 -22.63 -0.12
C ARG A 285 1.60 -21.22 0.42
N TYR A 286 0.43 -20.66 0.17
CA TYR A 286 -0.05 -19.41 0.74
C TYR A 286 -1.15 -19.72 1.77
N VAL A 287 -0.75 -20.08 2.99
CA VAL A 287 -1.65 -20.59 4.03
C VAL A 287 -2.31 -21.91 3.58
N ASP A 288 -3.55 -21.91 3.13
CA ASP A 288 -4.29 -23.08 2.63
C ASP A 288 -4.25 -23.22 1.10
N ASP A 289 -3.89 -22.17 0.36
CA ASP A 289 -3.73 -22.20 -1.09
C ASP A 289 -2.39 -22.86 -1.47
N ILE A 290 -2.42 -23.89 -2.32
CA ILE A 290 -1.24 -24.65 -2.76
C ILE A 290 -1.08 -24.59 -4.27
N ILE A 291 0.17 -24.39 -4.73
CA ILE A 291 0.61 -24.63 -6.11
C ILE A 291 1.72 -25.66 -6.08
N LEU A 292 1.54 -26.74 -6.85
CA LEU A 292 2.51 -27.80 -7.04
C LEU A 292 2.75 -28.01 -8.53
N VAL A 293 4.01 -28.02 -8.96
CA VAL A 293 4.43 -28.25 -10.35
C VAL A 293 5.45 -29.38 -10.39
N MET A 294 5.18 -30.42 -11.13
CA MET A 294 6.01 -31.62 -11.24
C MET A 294 6.15 -32.07 -12.69
N GLU A 295 7.21 -32.83 -12.99
CA GLU A 295 7.38 -33.44 -14.30
C GLU A 295 6.39 -34.60 -14.47
N ASN A 296 5.73 -34.68 -15.63
CA ASN A 296 4.81 -35.76 -15.96
C ASN A 296 5.56 -37.01 -16.45
N GLY A 297 6.45 -37.56 -15.60
CA GLY A 297 7.26 -38.73 -15.95
C GLY A 297 6.48 -40.05 -15.99
N ALA A 298 5.27 -40.08 -15.43
CA ALA A 298 4.40 -41.25 -15.40
C ALA A 298 3.28 -41.21 -16.46
N ASP A 299 3.29 -40.21 -17.36
CA ASP A 299 2.28 -39.97 -18.40
C ASP A 299 0.84 -40.04 -17.84
N PHE A 300 0.56 -39.29 -16.77
CA PHE A 300 -0.76 -39.20 -16.16
C PHE A 300 -1.83 -38.76 -17.16
N SER A 301 -3.00 -39.39 -17.08
CA SER A 301 -4.15 -39.14 -17.95
C SER A 301 -5.40 -38.66 -17.21
N SER A 302 -5.41 -38.74 -15.86
CA SER A 302 -6.55 -38.39 -15.02
C SER A 302 -6.13 -37.69 -13.71
N THR A 303 -7.08 -37.03 -13.04
CA THR A 303 -6.81 -36.36 -11.74
C THR A 303 -6.61 -37.40 -10.63
N GLU A 304 -7.33 -38.51 -10.73
CA GLU A 304 -7.28 -39.63 -9.81
C GLU A 304 -5.89 -40.28 -9.81
N GLU A 305 -5.30 -40.52 -10.99
CA GLU A 305 -3.94 -41.07 -11.12
C GLU A 305 -2.88 -40.18 -10.47
N VAL A 306 -3.01 -38.86 -10.61
CA VAL A 306 -2.07 -37.90 -10.01
C VAL A 306 -2.15 -37.97 -8.48
N TRP A 307 -3.37 -38.00 -7.92
CA TRP A 307 -3.54 -38.12 -6.47
C TRP A 307 -3.10 -39.48 -5.94
N GLU A 308 -3.41 -40.59 -6.62
CA GLU A 308 -2.94 -41.92 -6.22
C GLU A 308 -1.41 -42.00 -6.23
N TRP A 309 -0.76 -41.35 -7.21
CA TRP A 309 0.70 -41.26 -7.26
C TRP A 309 1.28 -40.46 -6.09
N LEU A 310 0.60 -39.39 -5.67
CA LEU A 310 0.95 -38.61 -4.47
C LEU A 310 0.69 -39.41 -3.19
N PHE A 311 -0.36 -40.23 -3.13
CA PHE A 311 -0.69 -41.04 -1.96
C PHE A 311 0.32 -42.17 -1.74
N ALA A 312 0.76 -42.82 -2.83
CA ALA A 312 1.78 -43.87 -2.77
C ALA A 312 3.10 -43.37 -2.17
N ARG A 313 3.33 -42.05 -2.18
CA ARG A 313 4.50 -41.42 -1.59
C ARG A 313 4.19 -40.78 -0.23
N SER A 314 2.93 -40.52 0.12
CA SER A 314 2.51 -39.70 1.27
C SER A 314 2.74 -40.31 2.64
N ASN A 315 3.32 -41.52 2.72
CA ASN A 315 3.43 -42.28 3.96
C ASN A 315 2.08 -42.38 4.72
N ASN A 316 0.99 -42.58 3.95
CA ASN A 316 -0.40 -42.60 4.42
C ASN A 316 -0.93 -41.28 5.01
N LEU A 317 -0.24 -40.15 4.84
CA LEU A 317 -0.72 -38.83 5.30
C LEU A 317 -1.87 -38.28 4.44
N LEU A 318 -1.89 -38.63 3.15
CA LEU A 318 -2.93 -38.25 2.20
C LEU A 318 -3.70 -39.47 1.73
N ASN A 319 -5.04 -39.41 1.82
CA ASN A 319 -5.93 -40.48 1.38
C ASN A 319 -7.24 -39.93 0.80
N TRP A 320 -7.96 -40.76 0.05
CA TRP A 320 -9.35 -40.48 -0.31
C TRP A 320 -10.22 -40.57 0.95
N LYS A 321 -11.04 -39.55 1.20
CA LYS A 321 -12.05 -39.58 2.28
C LYS A 321 -13.30 -40.35 1.87
N ASP A 322 -13.66 -40.26 0.60
CA ASP A 322 -14.89 -40.82 0.05
C ASP A 322 -14.62 -41.84 -1.05
N ASP A 323 -15.48 -42.86 -1.15
CA ASP A 323 -15.39 -43.88 -2.19
C ASP A 323 -15.55 -43.31 -3.61
N LYS A 324 -16.16 -42.11 -3.71
CA LYS A 324 -16.34 -41.37 -4.97
C LYS A 324 -15.08 -40.64 -5.44
N LYS A 325 -14.01 -40.63 -4.64
CA LYS A 325 -12.74 -39.95 -4.95
C LYS A 325 -12.91 -38.46 -5.26
N GLU A 326 -13.83 -37.77 -4.58
CA GLU A 326 -14.04 -36.33 -4.73
C GLU A 326 -13.26 -35.52 -3.69
N ILE A 327 -12.85 -36.12 -2.57
CA ILE A 327 -12.22 -35.41 -1.45
C ILE A 327 -10.94 -36.10 -1.02
N VAL A 328 -9.84 -35.35 -1.05
CA VAL A 328 -8.55 -35.75 -0.49
C VAL A 328 -8.44 -35.24 0.94
N SER A 329 -8.13 -36.12 1.89
CA SER A 329 -7.91 -35.75 3.29
C SER A 329 -6.43 -35.83 3.66
N PHE A 330 -5.96 -34.85 4.44
CA PHE A 330 -4.67 -34.86 5.12
C PHE A 330 -4.89 -35.17 6.60
N SER A 331 -4.38 -36.30 7.08
CA SER A 331 -4.72 -36.84 8.41
C SER A 331 -3.52 -37.42 9.16
N PRO A 332 -2.50 -36.59 9.52
CA PRO A 332 -1.47 -37.04 10.44
C PRO A 332 -2.05 -37.34 11.82
N VAL A 333 -1.38 -38.21 12.59
CA VAL A 333 -1.84 -38.68 13.91
C VAL A 333 -2.12 -37.51 14.87
N TYR A 334 -1.27 -36.48 14.86
CA TYR A 334 -1.42 -35.31 15.72
C TYR A 334 -2.62 -34.40 15.35
N LEU A 335 -3.25 -34.59 14.17
CA LEU A 335 -4.44 -33.86 13.73
C LEU A 335 -5.72 -34.73 13.72
N ALA A 336 -5.76 -35.83 14.45
CA ALA A 336 -6.91 -36.75 14.46
C ALA A 336 -8.27 -36.05 14.77
N ASP A 337 -8.26 -35.00 15.59
CA ASP A 337 -9.45 -34.20 15.94
C ASP A 337 -9.69 -32.99 15.02
N SER A 338 -8.96 -32.88 13.91
CA SER A 338 -9.08 -31.81 12.92
C SER A 338 -9.47 -32.38 11.57
N THR A 339 -10.11 -31.55 10.74
CA THR A 339 -10.50 -31.94 9.38
C THR A 339 -9.79 -31.05 8.37
N ILE A 340 -8.84 -31.63 7.62
CA ILE A 340 -8.13 -30.95 6.53
C ILE A 340 -8.45 -31.67 5.24
N GLU A 341 -9.24 -31.01 4.38
CA GLU A 341 -9.80 -31.61 3.18
C GLU A 341 -9.63 -30.71 1.97
N PHE A 342 -9.14 -31.31 0.89
CA PHE A 342 -9.05 -30.70 -0.43
C PHE A 342 -10.16 -31.27 -1.32
N SER A 343 -11.08 -30.43 -1.76
CA SER A 343 -12.20 -30.85 -2.60
C SER A 343 -11.84 -30.77 -4.09
N ASN A 344 -12.04 -31.85 -4.84
CA ASN A 344 -11.80 -31.89 -6.29
C ASN A 344 -12.70 -30.95 -7.10
N LYS A 345 -13.81 -30.45 -6.52
CA LYS A 345 -14.60 -29.37 -7.15
C LYS A 345 -13.85 -28.04 -7.19
N LYS A 346 -12.92 -27.83 -6.27
CA LYS A 346 -12.08 -26.63 -6.17
C LYS A 346 -10.67 -26.85 -6.71
N ASN A 347 -10.10 -28.02 -6.45
CA ASN A 347 -8.78 -28.38 -6.93
C ASN A 347 -8.80 -28.50 -8.44
N LYS A 348 -7.67 -28.17 -9.07
CA LYS A 348 -7.50 -28.36 -10.52
C LYS A 348 -6.15 -28.96 -10.80
N VAL A 349 -6.15 -29.92 -11.71
CA VAL A 349 -4.94 -30.56 -12.25
C VAL A 349 -4.84 -30.18 -13.72
N PHE A 350 -3.67 -29.69 -14.11
CA PHE A 350 -3.37 -29.28 -15.48
C PHE A 350 -2.22 -30.14 -16.01
N ILE A 351 -2.45 -30.83 -17.12
CA ILE A 351 -1.40 -31.49 -17.89
C ILE A 351 -0.98 -30.51 -18.99
N ILE A 352 0.29 -30.10 -18.99
CA ILE A 352 0.78 -29.03 -19.85
C ILE A 352 2.03 -29.53 -20.59
N GLU A 353 2.01 -29.44 -21.91
CA GLU A 353 3.12 -29.86 -22.77
C GLU A 353 3.23 -29.00 -24.03
N GLY A 354 4.43 -28.96 -24.60
CA GLY A 354 4.70 -28.35 -25.90
C GLY A 354 4.37 -26.85 -26.02
N GLU A 355 4.23 -26.41 -27.27
CA GLU A 355 4.01 -25.00 -27.62
C GLU A 355 2.61 -24.49 -27.22
N SER A 356 1.60 -25.37 -27.24
CA SER A 356 0.24 -25.05 -26.78
C SER A 356 0.23 -24.76 -25.28
N GLY A 357 0.95 -25.57 -24.49
CA GLY A 357 1.15 -25.35 -23.07
C GLY A 357 1.88 -24.03 -22.77
N ALA A 358 2.96 -23.76 -23.52
CA ALA A 358 3.69 -22.50 -23.44
C ALA A 358 2.78 -21.28 -23.71
N THR A 359 1.95 -21.36 -24.75
CA THR A 359 0.99 -20.30 -25.11
C THR A 359 -0.06 -20.07 -24.02
N LEU A 360 -0.54 -21.14 -23.37
CA LEU A 360 -1.48 -21.04 -22.24
C LEU A 360 -0.86 -20.27 -21.06
N ILE A 361 0.38 -20.61 -20.69
CA ILE A 361 1.12 -19.96 -19.59
C ILE A 361 1.44 -18.50 -19.93
N ASP A 362 1.82 -18.20 -21.17
CA ASP A 362 2.10 -16.83 -21.60
C ASP A 362 0.82 -15.97 -21.57
N SER A 363 -0.32 -16.54 -21.99
CA SER A 363 -1.62 -15.86 -21.90
C SER A 363 -2.02 -15.57 -20.44
N LEU A 364 -1.83 -16.53 -19.53
CA LEU A 364 -2.09 -16.33 -18.10
C LEU A 364 -1.18 -15.24 -17.52
N SER A 365 0.12 -15.31 -17.84
CA SER A 365 1.12 -14.33 -17.42
C SER A 365 0.73 -12.93 -17.89
N ARG A 366 0.37 -12.77 -19.17
CA ARG A 366 -0.05 -11.49 -19.73
C ARG A 366 -1.25 -10.89 -18.98
N GLN A 367 -2.29 -11.68 -18.72
CA GLN A 367 -3.48 -11.20 -17.99
C GLN A 367 -3.15 -10.76 -16.55
N ILE A 368 -2.26 -11.49 -15.86
CA ILE A 368 -1.79 -11.12 -14.53
C ILE A 368 -1.00 -9.80 -14.57
N HIS A 369 -0.12 -9.64 -15.56
CA HIS A 369 0.69 -8.44 -15.73
C HIS A 369 -0.14 -7.21 -16.09
N GLU A 370 -1.16 -7.35 -16.95
CA GLU A 370 -2.12 -6.31 -17.28
C GLU A 370 -2.83 -5.80 -16.02
N ARG A 371 -3.38 -6.70 -15.20
CA ARG A 371 -4.04 -6.34 -13.93
C ARG A 371 -3.07 -5.69 -12.94
N ALA A 372 -1.88 -6.26 -12.79
CA ALA A 372 -0.88 -5.66 -11.92
C ALA A 372 -0.52 -4.23 -12.38
N SER A 373 -0.53 -3.99 -13.69
CA SER A 373 -0.29 -2.67 -14.27
C SER A 373 -1.44 -1.70 -14.03
N GLU A 374 -2.70 -2.14 -14.11
CA GLU A 374 -3.87 -1.36 -13.69
C GLU A 374 -3.81 -0.98 -12.20
N TRP A 375 -3.31 -1.88 -11.35
CA TRP A 375 -3.06 -1.58 -9.95
C TRP A 375 -1.94 -0.54 -9.77
N ARG A 376 -0.94 -0.53 -10.65
CA ARG A 376 0.15 0.46 -10.63
C ARG A 376 -0.26 1.83 -11.18
N ALA A 377 -1.25 1.90 -12.05
CA ALA A 377 -1.73 3.17 -12.62
C ALA A 377 -2.21 4.19 -11.56
N LEU A 378 -2.11 5.47 -11.92
CA LEU A 378 -2.81 6.59 -11.31
C LEU A 378 -4.30 6.58 -11.72
N PRO A 379 -5.17 7.24 -10.94
CA PRO A 379 -6.61 7.02 -11.02
C PRO A 379 -7.17 7.63 -12.30
N ASN A 380 -8.05 6.90 -12.97
CA ASN A 380 -8.62 7.33 -14.24
C ASN A 380 -10.15 7.18 -14.22
N LEU A 381 -10.84 8.26 -13.86
CA LEU A 381 -12.29 8.32 -13.97
C LEU A 381 -12.70 8.60 -15.42
N PRO A 382 -13.86 8.09 -15.88
CA PRO A 382 -14.40 8.43 -17.19
C PRO A 382 -14.61 9.95 -17.30
N ARG A 383 -14.48 10.51 -18.51
CA ARG A 383 -14.70 11.95 -18.74
C ARG A 383 -16.15 12.37 -18.51
N ASN A 384 -17.09 11.47 -18.77
CA ASN A 384 -18.52 11.70 -18.56
C ASN A 384 -18.99 10.89 -17.33
N PRO A 385 -19.57 11.54 -16.30
CA PRO A 385 -20.17 10.87 -15.16
C PRO A 385 -21.16 9.75 -15.52
N ALA A 386 -21.86 9.87 -16.66
CA ALA A 386 -22.82 8.86 -17.11
C ALA A 386 -22.19 7.49 -17.38
N HIS A 387 -20.89 7.43 -17.71
CA HIS A 387 -20.18 6.17 -17.96
C HIS A 387 -19.70 5.49 -16.67
N VAL A 388 -19.81 6.15 -15.51
CA VAL A 388 -19.40 5.56 -14.21
C VAL A 388 -20.20 4.30 -13.92
N ALA A 389 -21.51 4.29 -14.20
CA ALA A 389 -22.35 3.11 -14.02
C ALA A 389 -21.92 1.96 -14.94
N THR A 390 -21.58 2.26 -16.21
CA THR A 390 -21.07 1.29 -17.18
C THR A 390 -19.75 0.68 -16.72
N ASP A 391 -18.80 1.51 -16.26
CA ASP A 391 -17.51 1.07 -15.71
C ASP A 391 -17.67 0.19 -14.48
N LEU A 392 -18.65 0.51 -13.61
CA LEU A 392 -18.95 -0.27 -12.42
C LEU A 392 -19.58 -1.62 -12.80
N LEU A 393 -20.54 -1.62 -13.71
CA LEU A 393 -21.18 -2.82 -14.22
C LEU A 393 -20.17 -3.75 -14.90
N ALA A 394 -19.28 -3.22 -15.73
CA ALA A 394 -18.20 -4.01 -16.34
C ALA A 394 -17.28 -4.65 -15.28
N ALA A 395 -17.08 -3.98 -14.14
CA ALA A 395 -16.29 -4.52 -13.02
C ALA A 395 -17.04 -5.56 -12.16
N THR A 396 -18.39 -5.58 -12.19
CA THR A 396 -19.23 -6.42 -11.32
C THR A 396 -20.00 -7.52 -12.06
N GLN A 397 -20.21 -7.41 -13.37
CA GLN A 397 -20.95 -8.38 -14.17
C GLN A 397 -20.15 -9.66 -14.42
N ARG A 398 -20.88 -10.75 -14.68
CA ARG A 398 -20.32 -12.02 -15.14
C ARG A 398 -20.16 -11.90 -16.65
N ASP A 399 -18.93 -11.80 -17.13
CA ASP A 399 -18.67 -11.88 -18.58
C ASP A 399 -19.33 -13.15 -19.14
N GLY A 400 -20.29 -12.96 -20.03
CA GLY A 400 -20.86 -14.03 -20.82
C GLY A 400 -19.82 -14.57 -21.80
N GLU A 401 -19.67 -15.89 -21.82
CA GLU A 401 -19.00 -16.69 -22.85
C GLU A 401 -17.62 -16.20 -23.32
N ALA A 402 -16.57 -16.62 -22.60
CA ALA A 402 -15.24 -16.81 -23.18
C ALA A 402 -14.63 -18.13 -22.67
N ALA A 403 -14.24 -18.98 -23.63
CA ALA A 403 -13.85 -20.38 -23.49
C ALA A 403 -12.68 -20.68 -22.51
N ASP A 404 -12.75 -21.91 -22.00
CA ASP A 404 -11.76 -22.83 -21.42
C ASP A 404 -10.99 -22.57 -20.08
N ASN A 405 -11.46 -23.33 -19.08
CA ASN A 405 -10.80 -24.26 -18.14
C ASN A 405 -9.83 -23.77 -17.04
N LEU A 406 -9.09 -22.67 -17.16
CA LEU A 406 -8.39 -22.08 -15.98
C LEU A 406 -9.28 -21.11 -15.17
N ARG A 407 -10.19 -20.38 -15.85
CA ARG A 407 -10.84 -19.15 -15.36
C ARG A 407 -11.92 -19.31 -14.28
N LYS A 408 -12.60 -20.46 -14.16
CA LYS A 408 -13.79 -20.60 -13.28
C LYS A 408 -13.50 -20.48 -11.77
N ALA A 409 -12.29 -20.78 -11.31
CA ALA A 409 -11.94 -20.63 -9.88
C ALA A 409 -11.76 -19.16 -9.48
N ASP A 410 -11.63 -18.24 -10.46
CA ASP A 410 -11.10 -16.89 -10.24
C ASP A 410 -12.11 -15.78 -10.58
N ALA A 411 -13.31 -16.10 -11.09
CA ALA A 411 -14.27 -15.10 -11.55
C ALA A 411 -14.76 -14.15 -10.43
N LEU A 412 -14.96 -14.64 -9.20
CA LEU A 412 -15.30 -13.80 -8.05
C LEU A 412 -14.11 -12.93 -7.62
N THR A 413 -12.92 -13.52 -7.55
CA THR A 413 -11.67 -12.83 -7.21
C THR A 413 -11.38 -11.71 -8.22
N MET A 414 -11.59 -11.97 -9.50
CA MET A 414 -11.48 -11.01 -10.60
C MET A 414 -12.43 -9.83 -10.44
N ARG A 415 -13.72 -10.10 -10.21
CA ARG A 415 -14.74 -9.06 -10.01
C ARG A 415 -14.43 -8.19 -8.78
N ARG A 416 -14.03 -8.81 -7.66
CA ARG A 416 -13.58 -8.11 -6.45
C ARG A 416 -12.37 -7.22 -6.73
N ALA A 417 -11.37 -7.72 -7.44
CA ALA A 417 -10.20 -6.94 -7.82
C ALA A 417 -10.56 -5.74 -8.72
N GLY A 418 -11.40 -5.96 -9.74
CA GLY A 418 -11.89 -4.90 -10.63
C GLY A 418 -12.64 -3.80 -9.86
N PHE A 419 -13.58 -4.18 -8.99
CA PHE A 419 -14.30 -3.24 -8.14
C PHE A 419 -13.35 -2.48 -7.20
N ALA A 420 -12.38 -3.17 -6.59
CA ALA A 420 -11.42 -2.55 -5.68
C ALA A 420 -10.53 -1.51 -6.37
N ILE A 421 -10.13 -1.74 -7.63
CA ILE A 421 -9.39 -0.78 -8.46
C ILE A 421 -10.25 0.47 -8.69
N LYS A 422 -11.51 0.29 -9.12
CA LYS A 422 -12.43 1.42 -9.36
C LYS A 422 -12.67 2.23 -8.10
N LEU A 423 -12.98 1.58 -6.97
CA LEU A 423 -13.18 2.26 -5.68
C LEU A 423 -11.93 3.03 -5.23
N ARG A 424 -10.74 2.45 -5.38
CA ARG A 424 -9.47 3.12 -5.07
C ARG A 424 -9.29 4.39 -5.90
N ASP A 425 -9.73 4.40 -7.15
CA ASP A 425 -9.65 5.58 -8.01
C ASP A 425 -10.56 6.72 -7.51
N PHE A 426 -11.75 6.42 -6.98
CA PHE A 426 -12.60 7.43 -6.34
C PHE A 426 -12.03 7.94 -5.01
N GLU A 427 -11.51 7.07 -4.13
CA GLU A 427 -10.83 7.47 -2.89
C GLU A 427 -9.61 8.38 -3.15
N ALA A 428 -8.97 8.16 -4.29
CA ALA A 428 -7.87 8.97 -4.74
C ALA A 428 -8.29 10.39 -5.15
N TYR A 429 -9.44 10.53 -5.83
CA TYR A 429 -10.05 11.84 -6.11
C TYR A 429 -10.53 12.50 -4.81
N GLU A 430 -11.06 11.72 -3.85
CA GLU A 430 -11.40 12.22 -2.52
C GLU A 430 -10.21 12.89 -1.88
N ARG A 431 -9.06 12.24 -1.80
CA ARG A 431 -7.88 12.80 -1.13
C ARG A 431 -7.31 14.02 -1.85
N ASP A 432 -7.26 13.99 -3.19
CA ASP A 432 -6.46 14.93 -3.97
C ASP A 432 -7.26 16.17 -4.44
N LEU A 433 -8.61 16.12 -4.44
CA LEU A 433 -9.51 17.17 -4.91
C LEU A 433 -10.61 17.55 -3.89
N PRO A 434 -11.12 18.79 -3.91
CA PRO A 434 -12.25 19.17 -3.07
C PRO A 434 -13.55 18.46 -3.51
N PRO A 435 -14.49 18.14 -2.59
CA PRO A 435 -15.69 17.33 -2.90
C PRO A 435 -16.54 17.84 -4.06
N ASN A 436 -16.64 19.16 -4.21
CA ASN A 436 -17.45 19.81 -5.25
C ASN A 436 -16.86 19.63 -6.66
N ALA A 437 -15.54 19.48 -6.80
CA ALA A 437 -14.90 19.38 -8.12
C ALA A 437 -15.21 18.08 -8.87
N TRP A 438 -15.71 17.05 -8.18
CA TRP A 438 -15.98 15.73 -8.76
C TRP A 438 -17.28 15.10 -8.22
N ALA A 439 -18.19 15.93 -7.70
CA ALA A 439 -19.44 15.47 -7.07
C ALA A 439 -20.30 14.62 -8.01
N GLU A 440 -20.44 15.01 -9.28
CA GLU A 440 -21.24 14.27 -10.27
C GLU A 440 -20.76 12.83 -10.46
N HIS A 441 -19.45 12.64 -10.62
CA HIS A 441 -18.83 11.31 -10.76
C HIS A 441 -19.05 10.47 -9.50
N ARG A 442 -18.88 11.08 -8.33
CA ARG A 442 -19.08 10.41 -7.03
C ARG A 442 -20.53 10.01 -6.80
N HIS A 443 -21.48 10.89 -7.11
CA HIS A 443 -22.92 10.62 -6.97
C HIS A 443 -23.37 9.53 -7.95
N ALA A 444 -22.88 9.55 -9.19
CA ALA A 444 -23.12 8.48 -10.15
C ALA A 444 -22.60 7.14 -9.63
N PHE A 445 -21.40 7.11 -9.04
CA PHE A 445 -20.84 5.91 -8.42
C PHE A 445 -21.67 5.40 -7.23
N LEU A 446 -22.07 6.27 -6.30
CA LEU A 446 -22.87 5.88 -5.13
C LEU A 446 -24.25 5.35 -5.55
N ASN A 447 -24.89 5.96 -6.55
CA ASN A 447 -26.15 5.46 -7.10
C ASN A 447 -25.99 4.11 -7.78
N ALA A 448 -24.94 3.92 -8.58
CA ALA A 448 -24.64 2.65 -9.23
C ALA A 448 -24.30 1.54 -8.21
N PHE A 449 -23.63 1.89 -7.10
CA PHE A 449 -23.38 0.97 -6.00
C PHE A 449 -24.68 0.51 -5.33
N ILE A 450 -25.63 1.42 -5.10
CA ILE A 450 -26.96 1.06 -4.58
C ILE A 450 -27.67 0.11 -5.55
N GLN A 451 -27.70 0.43 -6.84
CA GLN A 451 -28.47 -0.31 -7.85
C GLN A 451 -27.89 -1.68 -8.22
N HIS A 452 -26.57 -1.86 -8.12
CA HIS A 452 -25.89 -3.05 -8.65
C HIS A 452 -25.05 -3.82 -7.62
N VAL A 453 -24.91 -3.29 -6.41
CA VAL A 453 -24.10 -3.94 -5.35
C VAL A 453 -24.88 -4.11 -4.06
N LEU A 454 -25.73 -3.16 -3.65
CA LEU A 454 -26.63 -3.29 -2.49
C LEU A 454 -27.90 -4.09 -2.82
N VAL A 455 -27.75 -5.12 -3.66
CA VAL A 455 -28.82 -6.03 -4.11
C VAL A 455 -28.29 -7.47 -4.08
N LEU A 456 -29.19 -8.46 -4.02
CA LEU A 456 -28.80 -9.87 -4.03
C LEU A 456 -28.60 -10.41 -5.46
N PRO A 457 -27.63 -11.32 -5.68
CA PRO A 457 -26.66 -11.86 -4.72
C PRO A 457 -25.40 -10.98 -4.56
N ALA A 458 -25.29 -9.86 -5.29
CA ALA A 458 -24.08 -9.06 -5.41
C ALA A 458 -23.52 -8.58 -4.06
N PHE A 459 -24.37 -8.18 -3.11
CA PHE A 459 -23.89 -7.70 -1.81
C PHE A 459 -23.01 -8.72 -1.08
N PHE A 460 -23.37 -10.00 -1.08
CA PHE A 460 -22.59 -11.05 -0.43
C PHE A 460 -21.18 -11.19 -1.04
N GLU A 461 -21.05 -10.86 -2.32
CA GLU A 461 -19.77 -10.83 -3.02
C GLU A 461 -18.93 -9.61 -2.63
N PHE A 462 -19.53 -8.44 -2.41
CA PHE A 462 -18.82 -7.15 -2.28
C PHE A 462 -18.91 -6.49 -0.89
N ALA A 463 -19.54 -7.12 0.11
CA ALA A 463 -19.78 -6.56 1.45
C ALA A 463 -18.51 -6.00 2.13
N ILE A 464 -17.34 -6.60 1.86
CA ILE A 464 -16.04 -6.15 2.40
C ILE A 464 -15.68 -4.70 2.03
N TYR A 465 -16.25 -4.14 0.97
CA TYR A 465 -15.98 -2.78 0.54
C TYR A 465 -16.90 -1.73 1.17
N LEU A 466 -17.98 -2.14 1.85
CA LEU A 466 -18.96 -1.24 2.46
C LEU A 466 -18.32 -0.18 3.39
N PRO A 467 -17.37 -0.52 4.30
CA PRO A 467 -16.71 0.48 5.16
C PRO A 467 -16.09 1.64 4.38
N ARG A 468 -15.46 1.35 3.24
CA ARG A 468 -14.77 2.33 2.39
C ARG A 468 -15.77 3.29 1.72
N ILE A 469 -16.91 2.76 1.26
CA ILE A 469 -17.99 3.53 0.65
C ILE A 469 -18.59 4.53 1.65
N ILE A 470 -18.91 4.06 2.86
CA ILE A 470 -19.47 4.90 3.93
C ILE A 470 -18.49 6.02 4.29
N ARG A 471 -17.22 5.69 4.53
CA ARG A 471 -16.18 6.69 4.85
C ARG A 471 -16.08 7.76 3.76
N MET A 472 -16.05 7.36 2.49
CA MET A 472 -15.94 8.30 1.37
C MET A 472 -17.15 9.25 1.29
N ALA A 473 -18.37 8.71 1.39
CA ALA A 473 -19.59 9.52 1.36
C ALA A 473 -19.67 10.47 2.56
N THR A 474 -19.30 10.01 3.76
CA THR A 474 -19.26 10.84 4.98
C THR A 474 -18.20 11.94 4.88
N ALA A 475 -16.97 11.62 4.45
CA ALA A 475 -15.88 12.59 4.34
C ALA A 475 -16.12 13.65 3.25
N CYS A 476 -16.91 13.32 2.23
CA CYS A 476 -17.33 14.24 1.17
C CYS A 476 -18.62 15.00 1.46
N GLU A 477 -19.24 14.79 2.63
CA GLU A 477 -20.47 15.48 3.06
C GLU A 477 -21.71 15.16 2.17
N ASP A 478 -21.74 14.01 1.49
CA ASP A 478 -22.84 13.57 0.63
C ASP A 478 -23.97 12.89 1.42
N PHE A 479 -24.52 13.63 2.38
CA PHE A 479 -25.45 13.09 3.37
C PHE A 479 -26.75 12.50 2.77
N PHE A 480 -27.23 13.06 1.66
CA PHE A 480 -28.39 12.49 0.96
C PHE A 480 -28.10 11.11 0.36
N GLN A 481 -26.95 10.95 -0.31
CA GLN A 481 -26.54 9.66 -0.86
C GLN A 481 -26.20 8.66 0.25
N LEU A 482 -25.60 9.13 1.35
CA LEU A 482 -25.35 8.29 2.52
C LEU A 482 -26.64 7.73 3.12
N ARG A 483 -27.70 8.55 3.25
CA ARG A 483 -29.04 8.09 3.67
C ARG A 483 -29.53 6.94 2.78
N LYS A 484 -29.48 7.11 1.45
CA LYS A 484 -29.91 6.09 0.49
C LYS A 484 -29.12 4.78 0.60
N VAL A 485 -27.81 4.86 0.87
CA VAL A 485 -26.98 3.67 1.12
C VAL A 485 -27.46 2.93 2.36
N ILE A 486 -27.78 3.65 3.45
CA ILE A 486 -28.25 3.04 4.71
C ILE A 486 -29.65 2.43 4.54
N GLU A 487 -30.56 3.14 3.89
CA GLU A 487 -31.91 2.62 3.57
C GLU A 487 -31.83 1.34 2.75
N ALA A 488 -31.03 1.33 1.67
CA ALA A 488 -30.83 0.14 0.85
C ALA A 488 -30.21 -1.04 1.63
N LEU A 489 -29.33 -0.77 2.60
CA LEU A 489 -28.79 -1.82 3.49
C LEU A 489 -29.87 -2.41 4.41
N HIS A 490 -30.74 -1.57 4.98
CA HIS A 490 -31.84 -2.04 5.81
C HIS A 490 -32.82 -2.89 4.99
N ASP A 491 -33.17 -2.43 3.79
CA ASP A 491 -34.04 -3.16 2.86
C ASP A 491 -33.44 -4.51 2.46
N LEU A 492 -32.11 -4.55 2.26
CA LEU A 492 -31.40 -5.79 1.96
C LEU A 492 -31.45 -6.78 3.13
N VAL A 493 -31.26 -6.32 4.36
CA VAL A 493 -31.35 -7.19 5.56
C VAL A 493 -32.76 -7.76 5.71
N GLU A 494 -33.80 -6.94 5.54
CA GLU A 494 -35.19 -7.44 5.57
C GLU A 494 -35.49 -8.36 4.38
N THR A 495 -34.90 -8.13 3.21
CA THR A 495 -35.04 -9.02 2.05
C THR A 495 -34.48 -10.42 2.34
N VAL A 496 -33.28 -10.51 2.92
CA VAL A 496 -32.68 -11.80 3.31
C VAL A 496 -33.54 -12.49 4.37
N LYS A 497 -33.97 -11.76 5.40
CA LYS A 497 -34.83 -12.27 6.46
C LYS A 497 -36.14 -12.88 5.93
N ASN A 498 -36.77 -12.25 4.95
CA ASN A 498 -38.08 -12.65 4.45
C ASN A 498 -38.01 -13.66 3.29
N SER A 499 -36.90 -13.71 2.56
CA SER A 499 -36.82 -14.43 1.27
C SER A 499 -35.79 -15.56 1.25
N CYS A 500 -34.95 -15.72 2.29
CA CYS A 500 -33.87 -16.70 2.30
C CYS A 500 -33.93 -17.60 3.53
N ALA A 501 -33.63 -18.89 3.35
CA ALA A 501 -33.13 -19.72 4.44
C ALA A 501 -31.71 -19.25 4.80
N VAL A 502 -31.36 -19.24 6.09
CA VAL A 502 -30.05 -18.76 6.55
C VAL A 502 -29.25 -19.87 7.21
N THR A 503 -27.97 -19.96 6.88
CA THR A 503 -27.06 -20.98 7.42
C THR A 503 -25.70 -20.39 7.76
N ILE A 504 -24.95 -21.08 8.63
CA ILE A 504 -23.57 -20.74 8.98
C ILE A 504 -22.69 -21.84 8.39
N LYS A 505 -21.71 -21.46 7.55
CA LYS A 505 -20.78 -22.41 6.96
C LYS A 505 -20.08 -23.25 8.05
N SER A 506 -19.98 -24.56 7.84
CA SER A 506 -19.31 -25.52 8.75
C SER A 506 -19.99 -25.69 10.11
N CYS A 507 -21.22 -25.19 10.28
CA CYS A 507 -22.01 -25.40 11.49
C CYS A 507 -22.93 -26.62 11.30
N ASP A 508 -22.95 -27.51 12.28
CA ASP A 508 -23.88 -28.63 12.29
C ASP A 508 -25.32 -28.16 12.50
N GLU A 509 -26.29 -28.77 11.82
CA GLU A 509 -27.72 -28.42 11.93
C GLU A 509 -28.22 -28.41 13.39
N LYS A 510 -27.69 -29.29 14.24
CA LYS A 510 -28.06 -29.39 15.67
C LYS A 510 -27.63 -28.17 16.49
N ASN A 511 -26.56 -27.50 16.07
CA ASN A 511 -25.97 -26.35 16.77
C ASN A 511 -26.31 -25.02 16.08
N LEU A 512 -27.03 -25.06 14.96
CA LEU A 512 -27.40 -23.88 14.18
C LEU A 512 -28.38 -23.02 15.01
N PRO A 513 -28.06 -21.74 15.27
CA PRO A 513 -28.98 -20.84 15.95
C PRO A 513 -30.25 -20.61 15.13
N ALA A 514 -31.34 -20.22 15.80
CA ALA A 514 -32.56 -19.80 15.10
C ALA A 514 -32.28 -18.68 14.08
N SER A 515 -32.99 -18.70 12.95
CA SER A 515 -32.81 -17.73 11.86
C SER A 515 -32.89 -16.27 12.33
N GLU A 516 -33.79 -15.97 13.28
CA GLU A 516 -33.90 -14.65 13.88
C GLU A 516 -32.62 -14.19 14.60
N THR A 517 -31.94 -15.12 15.29
CA THR A 517 -30.67 -14.85 15.97
C THR A 517 -29.54 -14.59 14.97
N ILE A 518 -29.49 -15.36 13.88
CA ILE A 518 -28.51 -15.19 12.79
C ILE A 518 -28.68 -13.81 12.15
N ILE A 519 -29.90 -13.47 11.75
CA ILE A 519 -30.22 -12.17 11.14
C ILE A 519 -29.96 -11.03 12.12
N LYS A 520 -30.31 -11.18 13.40
CA LYS A 520 -30.04 -10.17 14.42
C LYS A 520 -28.54 -9.92 14.60
N ASN A 521 -27.72 -10.97 14.70
CA ASN A 521 -26.27 -10.84 14.82
C ASN A 521 -25.67 -10.12 13.59
N TRP A 522 -26.05 -10.55 12.39
CA TRP A 522 -25.60 -9.90 11.16
C TRP A 522 -26.04 -8.44 11.06
N LYS A 523 -27.31 -8.13 11.40
CA LYS A 523 -27.82 -6.75 11.43
C LYS A 523 -27.04 -5.88 12.41
N THR A 524 -26.78 -6.36 13.62
CA THR A 524 -25.95 -5.65 14.61
C THR A 524 -24.54 -5.38 14.07
N GLN A 525 -23.95 -6.33 13.35
CA GLN A 525 -22.65 -6.10 12.72
C GLN A 525 -22.70 -5.02 11.62
N ILE A 526 -23.73 -5.01 10.78
CA ILE A 526 -23.92 -3.97 9.76
C ILE A 526 -24.11 -2.60 10.42
N ASP A 527 -24.94 -2.51 11.46
CA ASP A 527 -25.17 -1.27 12.21
C ASP A 527 -23.86 -0.73 12.81
N LEU A 528 -23.04 -1.62 13.41
CA LEU A 528 -21.73 -1.26 13.94
C LEU A 528 -20.77 -0.78 12.86
N ILE A 529 -20.73 -1.46 11.70
CA ILE A 529 -19.95 -1.03 10.54
C ILE A 529 -20.39 0.37 10.10
N VAL A 530 -21.69 0.64 10.00
CA VAL A 530 -22.19 1.97 9.63
C VAL A 530 -21.75 3.02 10.65
N GLU A 531 -21.99 2.76 11.93
CA GLU A 531 -21.67 3.67 13.04
C GLU A 531 -20.18 4.03 13.10
N GLU A 532 -19.31 3.04 13.16
CA GLU A 532 -17.87 3.26 13.31
C GLU A 532 -17.28 3.98 12.09
N ASN A 533 -17.75 3.66 10.89
CA ASN A 533 -17.24 4.27 9.66
C ASN A 533 -17.73 5.70 9.47
N ILE A 534 -18.96 6.03 9.91
CA ILE A 534 -19.41 7.42 10.02
C ILE A 534 -18.55 8.16 11.04
N LYS A 535 -18.38 7.63 12.26
CA LYS A 535 -17.55 8.27 13.32
C LYS A 535 -16.11 8.50 12.86
N ALA A 536 -15.50 7.55 12.16
CA ALA A 536 -14.12 7.65 11.68
C ALA A 536 -13.92 8.71 10.59
N ALA A 537 -14.91 8.94 9.75
CA ALA A 537 -14.84 9.85 8.60
C ALA A 537 -15.57 11.18 8.84
N PHE A 538 -16.26 11.36 9.96
CA PHE A 538 -17.10 12.53 10.20
C PHE A 538 -16.29 13.84 10.14
N PRO A 539 -16.74 14.86 9.37
CA PRO A 539 -15.99 16.10 9.26
C PRO A 539 -15.84 16.80 10.63
N PRO A 540 -14.60 17.15 11.04
CA PRO A 540 -14.36 17.79 12.34
C PRO A 540 -15.00 19.18 12.45
N ARG A 541 -15.38 19.76 11.30
CA ARG A 541 -16.13 21.02 11.18
C ARG A 541 -17.06 20.91 9.98
N LEU A 542 -18.30 21.35 10.16
CA LEU A 542 -19.31 21.48 9.10
C LEU A 542 -19.74 22.95 9.02
N ARG A 543 -20.00 23.46 7.80
CA ARG A 543 -20.61 24.79 7.64
C ARG A 543 -22.13 24.67 7.87
N ARG A 544 -22.82 25.82 7.88
CA ARG A 544 -24.23 25.89 8.29
C ARG A 544 -25.14 25.06 7.39
N GLN A 545 -24.88 25.06 6.08
CA GLN A 545 -25.68 24.32 5.10
C GLN A 545 -25.52 22.81 5.27
N GLU A 546 -24.31 22.33 5.53
CA GLU A 546 -24.03 20.90 5.69
C GLU A 546 -24.54 20.36 7.02
N LYS A 547 -24.51 21.18 8.09
CA LYS A 547 -25.22 20.85 9.34
C LYS A 547 -26.72 20.68 9.11
N GLN A 548 -27.32 21.54 8.29
CA GLN A 548 -28.74 21.45 7.96
C GLN A 548 -29.04 20.18 7.15
N ARG A 549 -28.25 19.88 6.12
CA ARG A 549 -28.36 18.63 5.35
C ARG A 549 -28.19 17.37 6.19
N TRP A 550 -27.28 17.38 7.17
CA TRP A 550 -27.15 16.28 8.13
C TRP A 550 -28.44 16.06 8.93
N LYS A 551 -29.02 17.14 9.44
CA LYS A 551 -30.30 17.10 10.18
C LYS A 551 -31.44 16.59 9.30
N GLU A 552 -31.53 17.10 8.08
CA GLU A 552 -32.60 16.75 7.13
C GLU A 552 -32.56 15.29 6.70
N HIS A 553 -31.36 14.71 6.55
CA HIS A 553 -31.23 13.39 5.94
C HIS A 553 -30.89 12.26 6.93
N LEU A 554 -30.20 12.53 8.05
CA LEU A 554 -29.67 11.46 8.92
C LEU A 554 -30.19 11.50 10.36
N ILE A 555 -30.85 12.57 10.81
CA ILE A 555 -31.47 12.58 12.14
C ILE A 555 -32.88 11.99 12.03
N ASP A 556 -32.89 10.67 11.93
CA ASP A 556 -34.09 9.83 11.84
C ASP A 556 -33.87 8.62 12.77
N PRO A 557 -34.63 8.49 13.88
CA PRO A 557 -34.45 7.42 14.86
C PRO A 557 -34.59 6.01 14.27
N ASP A 558 -35.38 5.87 13.19
CA ASP A 558 -35.58 4.59 12.51
C ASP A 558 -34.44 4.25 11.55
N LEU A 559 -33.60 5.24 11.21
CA LEU A 559 -32.46 5.08 10.30
C LEU A 559 -31.15 4.79 11.02
N LEU A 560 -30.84 5.49 12.12
CA LEU A 560 -29.59 5.32 12.85
C LEU A 560 -29.85 4.99 14.32
N ARG A 561 -29.35 3.84 14.77
CA ARG A 561 -29.56 3.32 16.13
C ARG A 561 -28.54 3.80 17.17
N PHE A 562 -27.80 4.85 16.87
CA PHE A 562 -26.79 5.45 17.74
C PHE A 562 -26.95 6.97 17.80
N ASP A 563 -26.30 7.62 18.78
CA ASP A 563 -26.30 9.08 18.92
C ASP A 563 -25.66 9.73 17.70
N CYS A 564 -26.50 10.25 16.80
CA CYS A 564 -26.12 10.91 15.56
C CYS A 564 -25.98 12.43 15.73
N SER A 565 -25.91 12.93 16.97
CA SER A 565 -25.66 14.34 17.21
C SER A 565 -24.28 14.74 16.69
N ILE A 566 -24.24 15.87 15.96
CA ILE A 566 -23.01 16.38 15.33
C ILE A 566 -21.87 16.53 16.34
N LYS A 567 -22.18 16.92 17.59
CA LYS A 567 -21.18 17.10 18.64
C LYS A 567 -20.54 15.76 19.02
N VAL A 568 -21.35 14.73 19.28
CA VAL A 568 -20.84 13.40 19.65
C VAL A 568 -20.02 12.80 18.53
N LEU A 569 -20.50 12.88 17.28
CA LEU A 569 -19.75 12.38 16.12
C LEU A 569 -18.40 13.10 15.94
N GLN A 570 -18.37 14.42 16.09
CA GLN A 570 -17.12 15.19 16.02
C GLN A 570 -16.16 14.87 17.17
N ASP A 571 -16.68 14.58 18.37
CA ASP A 571 -15.86 14.21 19.52
C ASP A 571 -15.29 12.79 19.36
N CYS A 572 -16.09 11.82 18.91
CA CYS A 572 -15.62 10.50 18.52
C CYS A 572 -14.56 10.59 17.41
N GLN A 573 -14.79 11.39 16.37
CA GLN A 573 -13.83 11.52 15.28
C GLN A 573 -12.48 12.11 15.75
N LYS A 574 -12.50 13.11 16.65
CA LYS A 574 -11.27 13.66 17.23
C LYS A 574 -10.49 12.61 18.02
N LYS A 575 -11.18 11.76 18.79
CA LYS A 575 -10.58 10.65 19.53
C LYS A 575 -9.96 9.64 18.56
N LEU A 576 -10.73 9.11 17.61
CA LEU A 576 -10.24 8.19 16.58
C LEU A 576 -9.04 8.77 15.82
N TYR A 577 -9.05 10.08 15.52
CA TYR A 577 -7.93 10.75 14.87
C TYR A 577 -6.69 10.79 15.74
N ALA A 578 -6.81 11.18 17.02
CA ALA A 578 -5.69 11.26 17.97
C ALA A 578 -4.99 9.90 18.19
N HIS A 579 -5.71 8.81 17.97
CA HIS A 579 -5.24 7.43 18.10
C HIS A 579 -4.85 6.79 16.75
N ASP A 580 -4.82 7.55 15.65
CA ASP A 580 -4.50 7.09 14.30
C ASP A 580 -5.43 5.97 13.77
N LEU A 581 -6.72 6.07 14.08
CA LEU A 581 -7.79 5.13 13.66
C LEU A 581 -8.87 5.78 12.79
N ALA A 582 -8.90 7.12 12.71
CA ALA A 582 -9.81 7.85 11.82
C ALA A 582 -9.52 7.59 10.33
N HIS A 583 -10.44 8.02 9.46
CA HIS A 583 -10.31 7.94 8.01
C HIS A 583 -9.02 8.62 7.52
N ILE A 584 -8.74 9.84 8.01
CA ILE A 584 -7.51 10.56 7.73
C ILE A 584 -6.41 10.12 8.71
N PRO A 585 -5.19 9.80 8.25
CA PRO A 585 -4.09 9.43 9.15
C PRO A 585 -3.67 10.57 10.07
N PHE A 586 -3.28 10.21 11.30
CA PHE A 586 -2.92 11.17 12.34
C PHE A 586 -1.70 12.03 11.98
N ARG A 587 -0.69 11.40 11.36
CA ARG A 587 0.57 12.07 10.98
C ARG A 587 0.38 13.33 10.11
N PHE A 588 -0.73 13.41 9.37
CA PHE A 588 -1.04 14.52 8.46
C PHE A 588 -1.19 15.86 9.17
N ILE A 589 -1.48 15.90 10.47
CA ILE A 589 -1.59 17.14 11.24
C ILE A 589 -0.28 17.95 11.31
N TRP A 590 0.87 17.29 11.03
CA TRP A 590 2.19 17.91 11.07
C TRP A 590 2.86 18.07 9.71
N LEU A 591 2.28 17.50 8.66
CA LEU A 591 2.78 17.75 7.31
C LEU A 591 2.43 19.20 6.88
N PRO A 592 3.28 19.82 6.03
CA PRO A 592 2.96 21.08 5.39
C PRO A 592 1.55 21.10 4.78
N LYS A 593 0.80 22.19 4.95
CA LYS A 593 -0.59 22.32 4.46
C LYS A 593 -0.66 22.33 2.93
N GLU A 594 0.47 22.62 2.31
CA GLU A 594 0.66 22.61 0.87
C GLU A 594 0.76 21.17 0.34
N LEU A 595 1.26 20.23 1.15
CA LEU A 595 1.34 18.80 0.82
C LEU A 595 0.05 18.04 1.11
N VAL A 596 -0.68 18.45 2.15
CA VAL A 596 -1.85 17.72 2.64
C VAL A 596 -3.02 18.66 2.84
N SER A 597 -4.16 18.28 2.27
CA SER A 597 -5.42 18.98 2.48
C SER A 597 -5.76 19.07 3.97
N PRO A 598 -6.11 20.25 4.50
CA PRO A 598 -6.54 20.39 5.89
C PRO A 598 -7.94 19.81 6.14
N ARG A 599 -8.66 19.37 5.10
CA ARG A 599 -9.99 18.76 5.22
C ARG A 599 -9.89 17.45 6.02
N GLY A 600 -10.82 17.25 6.95
CA GLY A 600 -10.84 16.05 7.80
C GLY A 600 -9.80 16.04 8.92
N ILE A 601 -8.91 17.04 9.01
CA ILE A 601 -7.89 17.15 10.06
C ILE A 601 -8.42 18.00 11.24
N PRO A 602 -8.55 17.43 12.45
CA PRO A 602 -8.89 18.17 13.65
C PRO A 602 -7.86 19.25 14.03
N ALA A 603 -8.26 20.18 14.90
CA ALA A 603 -7.34 21.21 15.39
C ALA A 603 -6.25 20.61 16.29
N LYS A 604 -5.00 21.10 16.20
CA LYS A 604 -3.86 20.63 17.02
C LYS A 604 -4.10 20.57 18.54
N LYS A 605 -5.06 21.33 19.06
CA LYS A 605 -5.46 21.30 20.47
C LYS A 605 -6.20 20.01 20.89
N THR A 606 -6.69 19.23 19.93
CA THR A 606 -7.41 17.96 20.19
C THR A 606 -6.46 16.76 20.22
N VAL A 607 -5.16 16.97 20.05
CA VAL A 607 -4.16 15.91 20.18
C VAL A 607 -4.15 15.41 21.62
N GLN A 608 -4.26 14.10 21.78
CA GLN A 608 -4.19 13.43 23.07
C GLN A 608 -2.81 12.82 23.28
N TYR A 609 -2.37 12.76 24.53
CA TYR A 609 -1.02 12.37 24.93
C TYR A 609 -1.07 11.26 25.97
N LEU A 610 -0.13 10.34 25.90
CA LEU A 610 0.13 9.35 26.95
C LEU A 610 1.24 9.88 27.87
N ALA A 611 1.04 9.77 29.18
CA ALA A 611 2.09 10.03 30.18
C ALA A 611 2.94 8.77 30.39
N GLU A 612 4.21 8.94 30.73
CA GLU A 612 5.13 7.83 31.08
C GLU A 612 5.26 6.73 30.00
N ALA A 613 5.14 7.11 28.73
CA ALA A 613 5.19 6.17 27.61
C ALA A 613 6.52 5.41 27.50
N ASN A 614 7.58 5.93 28.13
CA ASN A 614 8.89 5.27 28.25
C ASN A 614 8.84 3.98 29.08
N LYS A 615 7.80 3.76 29.90
CA LYS A 615 7.61 2.51 30.68
C LYS A 615 7.00 1.38 29.85
N LEU A 616 6.40 1.68 28.70
CA LEU A 616 5.70 0.70 27.84
C LEU A 616 6.47 0.35 26.57
N LEU A 617 7.54 1.07 26.25
CA LEU A 617 8.23 0.95 24.97
C LEU A 617 9.71 0.65 25.15
N GLU A 618 10.23 -0.14 24.23
CA GLU A 618 11.67 -0.37 24.08
C GLU A 618 12.46 0.94 23.94
N ARG A 619 13.65 0.99 24.54
CA ARG A 619 14.46 2.22 24.62
C ARG A 619 14.77 2.81 23.24
N ALA A 620 15.10 1.96 22.27
CA ALA A 620 15.43 2.38 20.91
C ALA A 620 14.23 3.03 20.20
N ILE A 621 13.03 2.47 20.39
CA ILE A 621 11.79 3.02 19.86
C ILE A 621 11.50 4.38 20.49
N TRP A 622 11.56 4.44 21.83
CA TRP A 622 11.30 5.68 22.57
C TRP A 622 12.22 6.83 22.13
N GLN A 623 13.53 6.56 21.96
CA GLN A 623 14.51 7.55 21.52
C GLN A 623 14.19 8.12 20.13
N GLY A 624 13.92 7.25 19.14
CA GLY A 624 13.54 7.69 17.80
C GLY A 624 12.22 8.47 17.79
N LEU A 625 11.21 8.05 18.56
CA LEU A 625 9.95 8.79 18.66
C LEU A 625 10.11 10.15 19.37
N LYS A 626 11.01 10.29 20.34
CA LYS A 626 11.34 11.60 20.93
C LYS A 626 11.97 12.54 19.90
N ILE A 627 12.86 12.05 19.04
CA ILE A 627 13.44 12.85 17.96
C ILE A 627 12.35 13.32 17.01
N LEU A 628 11.49 12.42 16.58
CA LEU A 628 10.36 12.74 15.72
C LEU A 628 9.40 13.75 16.37
N GLY A 629 9.08 13.57 17.65
CA GLY A 629 8.28 14.51 18.45
C GLY A 629 8.86 15.93 18.47
N LYS A 630 10.20 16.07 18.51
CA LYS A 630 10.88 17.37 18.40
C LYS A 630 10.75 17.97 17.00
N TRP A 631 10.89 17.18 15.94
CA TRP A 631 10.76 17.65 14.55
C TRP A 631 9.35 18.17 14.26
N VAL A 632 8.33 17.48 14.73
CA VAL A 632 6.93 17.90 14.56
C VAL A 632 6.48 18.96 15.59
N LYS A 633 7.39 19.35 16.50
CA LYS A 633 7.18 20.36 17.56
C LYS A 633 5.96 20.04 18.44
N CYS A 634 5.88 18.81 18.94
CA CYS A 634 4.88 18.41 19.94
C CYS A 634 4.98 19.32 21.17
N LYS A 635 3.83 19.80 21.66
CA LYS A 635 3.74 20.55 22.91
C LYS A 635 3.54 19.56 24.06
N CYS A 636 4.62 18.92 24.48
CA CYS A 636 4.58 17.95 25.57
C CYS A 636 4.62 18.69 26.92
N ASN A 637 3.69 18.36 27.83
CA ASN A 637 3.65 18.94 29.17
C ASN A 637 4.72 18.34 30.11
N SER A 638 5.24 17.16 29.77
CA SER A 638 6.33 16.48 30.48
C SER A 638 7.36 15.93 29.50
N GLN A 639 8.58 15.65 29.99
CA GLN A 639 9.65 15.08 29.15
C GLN A 639 9.31 13.69 28.62
N ASP A 640 8.42 12.94 29.28
CA ASP A 640 8.09 11.55 28.96
C ASP A 640 6.68 11.36 28.42
N SER A 641 6.13 12.41 27.81
CA SER A 641 4.84 12.38 27.15
C SER A 641 4.97 12.59 25.65
N LEU A 642 4.26 11.78 24.87
CA LEU A 642 4.11 11.91 23.41
C LEU A 642 2.66 11.58 22.99
N PRO A 643 2.22 12.03 21.80
CA PRO A 643 0.89 11.72 21.30
C PRO A 643 0.63 10.22 21.08
N TYR A 644 -0.58 9.75 21.38
CA TYR A 644 -0.99 8.34 21.16
C TYR A 644 -0.73 7.89 19.72
N GLY A 645 -1.24 8.63 18.73
CA GLY A 645 -1.05 8.33 17.31
C GLY A 645 0.40 8.44 16.80
N LEU A 646 1.35 8.87 17.63
CA LEU A 646 2.79 8.79 17.34
C LEU A 646 3.41 7.53 17.97
N LEU A 647 3.02 7.21 19.21
CA LEU A 647 3.53 6.07 19.99
C LEU A 647 3.07 4.73 19.42
N PHE A 648 1.80 4.65 19.03
CA PHE A 648 1.12 3.45 18.56
C PHE A 648 0.46 3.71 17.19
N ALA A 649 1.23 4.23 16.25
CA ALA A 649 0.73 4.57 14.91
C ALA A 649 0.37 3.30 14.11
N THR A 650 -0.80 3.27 13.47
CA THR A 650 -1.16 2.23 12.49
C THR A 650 -0.64 2.59 11.10
N ARG A 651 -0.51 3.90 10.83
CA ARG A 651 -0.06 4.52 9.59
C ARG A 651 0.99 5.59 9.89
N PRO A 652 2.19 5.19 10.38
CA PRO A 652 3.29 6.09 10.71
C PRO A 652 3.78 6.90 9.50
N PHE A 653 4.60 7.93 9.76
CA PHE A 653 5.26 8.71 8.71
C PHE A 653 5.93 7.83 7.67
N ASN A 654 5.73 8.15 6.39
CA ASN A 654 6.49 7.56 5.31
C ASN A 654 7.94 8.08 5.38
N LEU A 655 8.89 7.28 4.89
CA LEU A 655 10.32 7.61 4.90
C LEU A 655 10.59 8.90 4.13
N THR A 656 9.90 9.06 3.00
CA THR A 656 9.94 10.27 2.17
C THR A 656 9.37 11.51 2.88
N GLU A 657 8.36 11.33 3.75
CA GLU A 657 7.74 12.44 4.49
C GLU A 657 8.71 13.03 5.53
N LEU A 658 9.68 12.24 6.02
CA LEU A 658 10.68 12.71 6.99
C LEU A 658 11.53 13.87 6.42
N TYR A 659 11.83 13.86 5.12
CA TYR A 659 12.57 14.93 4.44
C TYR A 659 11.84 16.29 4.43
N PHE A 660 10.53 16.31 4.68
CA PHE A 660 9.76 17.55 4.82
C PHE A 660 9.73 18.08 6.26
N LEU A 661 9.96 17.22 7.25
CA LEU A 661 9.94 17.58 8.68
C LEU A 661 11.25 18.22 9.14
N ILE A 662 12.34 17.95 8.41
CA ILE A 662 13.71 18.35 8.78
C ILE A 662 14.11 19.55 7.92
N LYS A 663 14.77 20.54 8.54
CA LYS A 663 15.24 21.74 7.85
C LYS A 663 16.36 21.42 6.85
N ASP A 664 17.36 20.65 7.29
CA ASP A 664 18.45 20.15 6.44
C ASP A 664 18.64 18.64 6.70
N PRO A 665 18.02 17.77 5.87
CA PRO A 665 18.03 16.33 6.09
C PRO A 665 19.34 15.66 5.68
N PHE A 666 20.28 16.37 5.03
CA PHE A 666 21.48 15.77 4.42
C PHE A 666 22.76 15.97 5.23
N THR A 667 22.67 16.51 6.44
CA THR A 667 23.81 16.58 7.36
C THR A 667 24.04 15.24 8.05
N GLU A 668 25.28 14.93 8.43
CA GLU A 668 25.64 13.71 9.16
C GLU A 668 24.78 13.51 10.44
N VAL A 669 24.58 14.60 11.20
CA VAL A 669 23.74 14.60 12.41
C VAL A 669 22.26 14.32 12.09
N SER A 670 21.74 14.86 10.98
CA SER A 670 20.37 14.59 10.54
C SER A 670 20.22 13.14 10.08
N SER A 671 21.16 12.60 9.31
CA SER A 671 21.13 11.22 8.82
C SER A 671 21.08 10.21 9.96
N ALA A 672 21.93 10.36 10.99
CA ALA A 672 21.90 9.49 12.17
C ALA A 672 20.53 9.54 12.90
N LYS A 673 19.94 10.74 13.02
CA LYS A 673 18.61 10.93 13.62
C LYS A 673 17.49 10.33 12.75
N ILE A 674 17.60 10.42 11.42
CA ILE A 674 16.67 9.78 10.48
C ILE A 674 16.71 8.27 10.70
N SER A 675 17.89 7.65 10.77
CA SER A 675 18.01 6.21 11.03
C SER A 675 17.34 5.78 12.34
N GLN A 676 17.49 6.55 13.43
CA GLN A 676 16.81 6.28 14.70
C GLN A 676 15.28 6.40 14.58
N CYS A 677 14.79 7.42 13.86
CA CYS A 677 13.36 7.56 13.56
C CYS A 677 12.84 6.39 12.72
N ILE A 678 13.60 5.93 11.72
CA ILE A 678 13.22 4.78 10.87
C ILE A 678 13.14 3.50 11.70
N LEU A 679 14.13 3.23 12.55
CA LEU A 679 14.09 2.12 13.50
C LEU A 679 12.85 2.19 14.39
N ALA A 680 12.56 3.36 14.95
CA ALA A 680 11.39 3.55 15.80
C ALA A 680 10.05 3.45 15.06
N LEU A 681 9.99 3.75 13.76
CA LEU A 681 8.74 3.71 12.97
C LEU A 681 8.52 2.40 12.21
N ARG A 682 9.58 1.65 11.91
CA ARG A 682 9.54 0.46 11.04
C ARG A 682 10.19 -0.79 11.64
N GLY A 683 11.05 -0.64 12.65
CA GLY A 683 11.74 -1.74 13.30
C GLY A 683 13.00 -2.23 12.59
N PHE A 684 13.54 -1.48 11.62
CA PHE A 684 14.82 -1.81 10.98
C PHE A 684 15.77 -0.60 10.99
N SER A 685 17.06 -0.89 11.09
CA SER A 685 18.12 0.11 10.99
C SER A 685 18.53 0.30 9.53
N VAL A 686 18.99 1.50 9.21
CA VAL A 686 19.42 1.87 7.86
C VAL A 686 20.92 1.62 7.69
N THR A 687 21.34 1.31 6.47
CA THR A 687 22.76 1.10 6.09
C THR A 687 23.54 2.41 5.96
N ASP A 688 24.86 2.36 5.73
CA ASP A 688 25.73 3.54 5.58
C ASP A 688 25.53 4.33 4.26
N LYS A 689 24.69 3.83 3.34
CA LYS A 689 24.41 4.41 2.02
C LYS A 689 23.32 5.52 2.05
N ILE A 690 23.10 6.22 3.16
CA ILE A 690 22.08 7.29 3.23
C ILE A 690 22.54 8.54 2.45
N PRO A 691 21.64 9.22 1.70
CA PRO A 691 21.97 10.47 1.05
C PRO A 691 22.55 11.52 2.01
N ARG A 692 23.68 12.12 1.64
CA ARG A 692 24.42 13.07 2.50
C ARG A 692 25.09 14.17 1.70
N ARG A 693 25.26 15.33 2.33
CA ARG A 693 26.02 16.44 1.77
C ARG A 693 27.48 16.31 2.21
N GLU A 694 28.40 16.33 1.25
CA GLU A 694 29.83 16.29 1.50
C GLU A 694 30.40 17.66 1.88
N LYS A 695 31.67 17.67 2.31
CA LYS A 695 32.35 18.88 2.81
C LYS A 695 32.49 19.97 1.74
N ASP A 696 32.60 19.57 0.48
CA ASP A 696 32.65 20.45 -0.69
C ASP A 696 31.26 20.99 -1.11
N GLY A 697 30.20 20.57 -0.42
CA GLY A 697 28.82 20.99 -0.64
C GLY A 697 28.02 20.12 -1.60
N VAL A 698 28.63 19.12 -2.26
CA VAL A 698 27.96 18.19 -3.18
C VAL A 698 26.98 17.31 -2.41
N LEU A 699 25.77 17.15 -2.94
CA LEU A 699 24.79 16.21 -2.40
C LEU A 699 24.98 14.85 -3.06
N VAL A 700 25.51 13.89 -2.31
CA VAL A 700 25.73 12.51 -2.77
C VAL A 700 24.55 11.64 -2.39
N ILE A 701 24.01 10.96 -3.38
CA ILE A 701 22.85 10.08 -3.28
C ILE A 701 23.29 8.74 -3.85
N PRO A 702 23.65 7.78 -2.98
CA PRO A 702 24.02 6.45 -3.44
C PRO A 702 22.83 5.80 -4.14
N ASP A 703 23.05 5.35 -5.37
CA ASP A 703 22.13 4.51 -6.11
C ASP A 703 23.01 3.55 -6.91
N ASP A 704 22.65 2.27 -6.95
CA ASP A 704 23.40 1.25 -7.72
C ASP A 704 23.21 1.44 -9.24
N PHE A 705 22.58 2.54 -9.64
CA PHE A 705 22.49 3.04 -11.00
C PHE A 705 23.89 3.43 -11.53
N ASP A 706 24.53 2.50 -12.25
CA ASP A 706 25.81 2.70 -12.94
C ASP A 706 25.66 2.70 -14.49
N SER A 707 24.55 3.25 -14.99
CA SER A 707 24.37 3.35 -16.43
C SER A 707 25.17 4.52 -17.01
N ALA A 708 26.02 4.23 -17.99
CA ALA A 708 26.70 5.24 -18.81
C ALA A 708 25.73 6.11 -19.64
N LYS A 709 24.51 5.60 -19.87
CA LYS A 709 23.47 6.25 -20.66
C LYS A 709 22.27 6.56 -19.78
N ILE A 710 21.84 7.82 -19.78
CA ILE A 710 20.70 8.30 -18.99
C ILE A 710 19.52 8.55 -19.92
N ILE A 711 18.39 7.93 -19.63
CA ILE A 711 17.15 8.08 -20.39
C ILE A 711 16.27 9.11 -19.69
N ILE A 712 16.02 10.24 -20.34
CA ILE A 712 15.29 11.38 -19.79
C ILE A 712 13.99 11.60 -20.58
N ALA A 713 12.86 11.58 -19.88
CA ALA A 713 11.57 11.98 -20.42
C ALA A 713 11.29 13.46 -20.10
N LEU A 714 11.07 14.25 -21.14
CA LEU A 714 10.65 15.66 -21.06
C LEU A 714 9.14 15.78 -21.24
N ALA A 715 8.47 16.43 -20.29
CA ALA A 715 7.05 16.72 -20.42
C ALA A 715 6.79 17.90 -21.37
N SER A 716 5.81 17.72 -22.23
CA SER A 716 5.08 18.78 -22.92
C SER A 716 3.77 18.97 -22.15
N TRP A 717 3.81 19.77 -21.09
CA TRP A 717 2.69 20.00 -20.16
C TRP A 717 2.23 21.45 -20.20
N LYS A 718 0.91 21.68 -20.32
CA LYS A 718 0.32 23.03 -20.25
C LYS A 718 -0.27 23.31 -18.88
N THR A 719 0.21 24.37 -18.25
CA THR A 719 -0.41 25.06 -17.11
C THR A 719 -1.12 26.31 -17.62
N ASP A 720 -2.45 26.36 -17.52
CA ASP A 720 -3.19 27.53 -17.99
C ASP A 720 -2.89 28.76 -17.13
N ILE A 721 -2.81 29.93 -17.76
CA ILE A 721 -2.56 31.19 -17.05
C ILE A 721 -3.64 31.46 -15.99
N ASN A 722 -4.88 31.03 -16.22
CA ASN A 722 -5.96 31.18 -15.24
C ASN A 722 -5.79 30.22 -14.05
N SER A 723 -5.26 29.02 -14.27
CA SER A 723 -4.88 28.08 -13.20
C SER A 723 -3.76 28.65 -12.34
N TRP A 724 -2.76 29.26 -12.97
CA TRP A 724 -1.70 29.96 -12.25
C TRP A 724 -2.22 31.17 -11.47
N ALA A 725 -3.06 32.01 -12.09
CA ALA A 725 -3.66 33.15 -11.42
C ALA A 725 -4.51 32.69 -10.22
N ALA A 726 -5.27 31.59 -10.36
CA ALA A 726 -6.04 31.00 -9.27
C ALA A 726 -5.12 30.52 -8.13
N SER A 727 -4.03 29.83 -8.44
CA SER A 727 -3.03 29.42 -7.44
C SER A 727 -2.40 30.62 -6.70
N VAL A 728 -1.98 31.65 -7.47
CA VAL A 728 -1.42 32.91 -6.95
C VAL A 728 -2.41 33.65 -6.07
N THR A 729 -3.71 33.61 -6.36
CA THR A 729 -4.78 34.32 -5.63
C THR A 729 -5.47 33.48 -4.55
N LYS A 730 -5.22 32.16 -4.49
CA LYS A 730 -5.94 31.15 -3.66
C LYS A 730 -7.41 30.95 -4.03
N ASN A 731 -7.71 31.07 -5.32
CA ASN A 731 -9.00 30.68 -5.88
C ASN A 731 -8.97 29.21 -6.32
N ILE A 732 -10.16 28.67 -6.61
CA ILE A 732 -10.30 27.30 -7.15
C ILE A 732 -9.69 27.27 -8.56
N ASP A 733 -8.97 26.20 -8.88
CA ASP A 733 -8.42 26.01 -10.22
C ASP A 733 -9.58 25.91 -11.24
N PRO A 734 -9.64 26.80 -12.24
CA PRO A 734 -10.69 26.78 -13.27
C PRO A 734 -10.55 25.60 -14.24
N ASP A 735 -9.37 24.99 -14.38
CA ASP A 735 -9.19 23.79 -15.21
C ASP A 735 -9.52 22.52 -14.42
N THR A 736 -10.80 22.14 -14.45
CA THR A 736 -11.30 20.91 -13.82
C THR A 736 -10.73 19.63 -14.44
N SER A 737 -10.17 19.71 -15.65
CA SER A 737 -9.57 18.56 -16.34
C SER A 737 -8.11 18.32 -15.96
N ARG A 738 -7.44 19.30 -15.34
CA ARG A 738 -5.98 19.30 -15.08
C ARG A 738 -5.51 18.04 -14.37
N TYR A 739 -6.22 17.60 -13.33
CA TYR A 739 -5.87 16.39 -12.58
C TYR A 739 -5.97 15.12 -13.44
N GLN A 740 -7.02 15.00 -14.25
CA GLN A 740 -7.19 13.85 -15.16
C GLN A 740 -6.12 13.86 -16.28
N ARG A 741 -5.80 15.03 -16.86
CA ARG A 741 -4.72 15.18 -17.84
C ARG A 741 -3.36 14.76 -17.25
N MET A 742 -3.08 15.15 -16.00
CA MET A 742 -1.86 14.76 -15.28
C MET A 742 -1.80 13.25 -15.10
N ASN A 743 -2.87 12.63 -14.59
CA ASN A 743 -2.90 11.17 -14.39
C ASN A 743 -2.72 10.42 -15.71
N TYR A 744 -3.31 10.90 -16.81
CA TYR A 744 -3.13 10.33 -18.13
C TYR A 744 -1.67 10.41 -18.60
N LEU A 745 -1.03 11.57 -18.46
CA LEU A 745 0.38 11.75 -18.84
C LEU A 745 1.30 10.79 -18.07
N ILE A 746 1.12 10.70 -16.75
CA ILE A 746 1.90 9.80 -15.91
C ILE A 746 1.60 8.33 -16.22
N ASN A 747 0.34 7.96 -16.47
CA ASN A 747 -0.02 6.60 -16.86
C ASN A 747 0.58 6.20 -18.21
N ALA A 748 0.63 7.13 -19.17
CA ALA A 748 1.32 6.92 -20.44
C ALA A 748 2.83 6.67 -20.22
N LEU A 749 3.46 7.42 -19.32
CA LEU A 749 4.86 7.20 -18.93
C LEU A 749 5.07 5.84 -18.25
N LEU A 750 4.21 5.46 -17.31
CA LEU A 750 4.27 4.17 -16.60
C LEU A 750 4.02 2.95 -17.51
N SER A 751 3.39 3.19 -18.66
CA SER A 751 3.09 2.18 -19.69
C SER A 751 4.11 2.16 -20.83
N SER A 752 5.08 3.08 -20.82
CA SER A 752 6.18 3.10 -21.79
C SER A 752 6.98 1.80 -21.74
N SER A 753 7.36 1.29 -22.91
CA SER A 753 8.25 0.12 -23.03
C SER A 753 9.71 0.46 -22.68
N GLN A 754 10.11 1.73 -22.81
CA GLN A 754 11.45 2.19 -22.45
C GLN A 754 11.57 2.47 -20.95
N GLN A 755 12.67 2.01 -20.36
CA GLN A 755 13.01 2.27 -18.97
C GLN A 755 13.56 3.69 -18.79
N VAL A 756 12.67 4.62 -18.44
CA VAL A 756 13.01 6.02 -18.18
C VAL A 756 13.73 6.15 -16.83
N SER A 757 14.85 6.86 -16.79
CA SER A 757 15.59 7.16 -15.56
C SER A 757 15.05 8.42 -14.87
N TYR A 758 14.76 9.47 -15.66
CA TYR A 758 14.29 10.76 -15.16
C TYR A 758 13.06 11.25 -15.91
N PHE A 759 12.08 11.77 -15.17
CA PHE A 759 10.96 12.52 -15.73
C PHE A 759 11.01 13.97 -15.25
N ILE A 760 11.08 14.90 -16.21
CA ILE A 760 11.24 16.34 -15.94
C ILE A 760 9.97 17.07 -16.39
N MET A 761 9.46 17.93 -15.51
CA MET A 761 8.30 18.79 -15.78
C MET A 761 8.61 20.29 -15.61
N PRO A 762 7.83 21.16 -16.26
CA PRO A 762 8.06 22.62 -16.25
C PRO A 762 7.97 23.29 -14.88
N GLU A 763 8.41 24.56 -14.82
CA GLU A 763 8.26 25.44 -13.66
C GLU A 763 6.77 25.63 -13.30
N LEU A 764 6.43 25.69 -12.00
CA LEU A 764 5.06 25.86 -11.47
C LEU A 764 3.99 24.90 -12.04
N SER A 765 4.40 23.77 -12.63
CA SER A 765 3.49 22.88 -13.35
C SER A 765 2.58 22.05 -12.43
N MET A 766 3.02 21.80 -11.19
CA MET A 766 2.38 20.85 -10.28
C MET A 766 1.96 21.47 -8.93
N PRO A 767 0.69 21.27 -8.50
CA PRO A 767 0.28 21.49 -7.12
C PRO A 767 1.05 20.58 -6.14
N ALA A 768 1.50 21.15 -5.01
CA ALA A 768 2.33 20.43 -4.04
C ALA A 768 1.66 19.16 -3.46
N ASN A 769 0.33 19.16 -3.31
CA ASN A 769 -0.41 18.03 -2.76
C ASN A 769 -0.50 16.83 -3.72
N TRP A 770 -0.20 17.01 -5.02
CA TRP A 770 -0.18 15.92 -6.00
C TRP A 770 1.18 15.21 -6.05
N PHE A 771 2.25 15.93 -5.71
CA PHE A 771 3.63 15.50 -5.89
C PHE A 771 3.94 14.14 -5.26
N MET A 772 3.66 13.97 -3.96
CA MET A 772 4.09 12.79 -3.22
C MET A 772 3.56 11.48 -3.80
N ARG A 773 2.30 11.50 -4.25
CA ARG A 773 1.67 10.32 -4.82
C ARG A 773 2.25 9.98 -6.19
N ILE A 774 2.40 10.98 -7.05
CA ILE A 774 2.98 10.81 -8.39
C ILE A 774 4.41 10.29 -8.26
N ALA A 775 5.20 10.90 -7.37
CA ALA A 775 6.58 10.51 -7.10
C ALA A 775 6.69 9.05 -6.61
N GLN A 776 5.84 8.62 -5.66
CA GLN A 776 5.80 7.22 -5.20
C GLN A 776 5.39 6.23 -6.30
N LYS A 777 4.51 6.63 -7.21
CA LYS A 777 4.11 5.78 -8.35
C LYS A 777 5.24 5.62 -9.37
N LEU A 778 5.96 6.70 -9.66
CA LEU A 778 7.13 6.70 -10.53
C LEU A 778 8.30 5.91 -9.94
N GLN A 779 8.53 6.03 -8.63
CA GLN A 779 9.53 5.26 -7.89
C GLN A 779 9.33 3.74 -8.04
N GLY A 780 8.08 3.27 -8.11
CA GLY A 780 7.78 1.85 -8.34
C GLY A 780 8.25 1.31 -9.70
N ARG A 781 8.64 2.19 -10.64
CA ARG A 781 9.29 1.87 -11.93
C ARG A 781 10.77 2.30 -11.97
N GLY A 782 11.33 2.77 -10.86
CA GLY A 782 12.69 3.31 -10.78
C GLY A 782 12.86 4.67 -11.46
N VAL A 783 11.77 5.43 -11.68
CA VAL A 783 11.83 6.74 -12.35
C VAL A 783 12.01 7.84 -11.31
N SER A 784 13.12 8.58 -11.40
CA SER A 784 13.33 9.82 -10.64
C SER A 784 12.49 10.95 -11.22
N PHE A 785 11.86 11.76 -10.37
CA PHE A 785 10.89 12.77 -10.78
C PHE A 785 11.31 14.18 -10.34
N ILE A 786 11.38 15.12 -11.29
CA ILE A 786 11.79 16.50 -11.04
C ILE A 786 10.75 17.44 -11.65
N THR A 787 10.18 18.33 -10.84
CA THR A 787 9.12 19.24 -11.30
C THR A 787 9.17 20.58 -10.58
N GLY A 788 8.75 21.63 -11.27
CA GLY A 788 8.36 22.88 -10.63
C GLY A 788 7.07 22.71 -9.86
N ILE A 789 7.06 23.20 -8.63
CA ILE A 789 5.88 23.22 -7.75
C ILE A 789 5.29 24.63 -7.72
N GLU A 790 3.97 24.72 -7.74
CA GLU A 790 3.26 26.00 -7.58
C GLU A 790 3.72 26.77 -6.34
N TYR A 791 3.56 28.10 -6.36
CA TYR A 791 4.11 28.97 -5.32
C TYR A 791 3.75 28.55 -3.89
N GLN A 792 4.78 28.33 -3.10
CA GLN A 792 4.65 27.95 -1.71
C GLN A 792 4.50 29.20 -0.86
N ARG A 793 3.27 29.48 -0.40
CA ARG A 793 2.99 30.68 0.39
C ARG A 793 3.63 30.60 1.77
N ARG A 794 4.13 31.74 2.25
CA ARG A 794 4.66 31.95 3.60
C ARG A 794 3.89 33.08 4.29
N ARG A 795 4.29 33.41 5.52
CA ARG A 795 3.72 34.56 6.25
C ARG A 795 4.07 35.88 5.54
N LYS A 796 3.32 36.95 5.83
CA LYS A 796 3.60 38.32 5.38
C LYS A 796 3.66 38.50 3.85
N LYS A 797 2.73 37.87 3.11
CA LYS A 797 2.63 37.95 1.63
C LYS A 797 3.91 37.50 0.89
N ILE A 798 4.70 36.62 1.50
CA ILE A 798 5.88 36.03 0.86
C ILE A 798 5.48 34.73 0.17
N VAL A 799 6.10 34.45 -0.99
CA VAL A 799 6.02 33.16 -1.68
C VAL A 799 7.42 32.64 -2.02
N CYS A 800 7.54 31.32 -2.15
CA CYS A 800 8.73 30.66 -2.69
C CYS A 800 8.36 29.96 -3.99
N ASN A 801 9.22 30.07 -5.00
CA ASN A 801 9.17 29.25 -6.21
C ASN A 801 10.18 28.11 -6.02
N GLN A 802 9.73 26.86 -6.15
CA GLN A 802 10.53 25.69 -5.79
C GLN A 802 10.48 24.63 -6.88
N VAL A 803 11.62 23.98 -7.11
CA VAL A 803 11.72 22.71 -7.83
C VAL A 803 11.91 21.60 -6.81
N TRP A 804 11.09 20.57 -6.91
CA TRP A 804 11.20 19.38 -6.05
C TRP A 804 11.70 18.21 -6.88
N ALA A 805 12.70 17.52 -6.34
CA ALA A 805 13.31 16.33 -6.92
C ALA A 805 13.06 15.14 -6.00
N ALA A 806 12.38 14.14 -6.53
CA ALA A 806 12.18 12.83 -5.97
C ALA A 806 13.18 11.88 -6.63
N LEU A 807 14.29 11.60 -5.96
CA LEU A 807 15.41 10.85 -6.52
C LEU A 807 15.45 9.46 -5.92
N THR A 808 15.69 8.44 -6.75
CA THR A 808 15.84 7.06 -6.31
C THR A 808 17.07 6.89 -5.44
N HIS A 809 17.11 5.83 -4.63
CA HIS A 809 18.31 5.37 -3.94
C HIS A 809 18.05 3.99 -3.35
N ASP A 810 19.11 3.26 -3.02
CA ASP A 810 19.06 1.93 -2.41
C ASP A 810 19.50 1.92 -0.94
N GLY A 811 19.88 3.08 -0.39
CA GLY A 811 20.53 3.18 0.92
C GLY A 811 19.78 2.63 2.15
N LEU A 812 18.53 2.19 1.97
CA LEU A 812 17.77 1.45 2.99
C LEU A 812 17.95 -0.08 2.92
N GLY A 813 18.75 -0.58 1.99
CA GLY A 813 18.85 -2.00 1.64
C GLY A 813 17.75 -2.48 0.67
N PHE A 814 16.96 -1.55 0.12
CA PHE A 814 15.94 -1.81 -0.90
C PHE A 814 15.66 -0.52 -1.68
N PRO A 815 15.16 -0.61 -2.93
CA PRO A 815 14.82 0.56 -3.73
C PRO A 815 13.85 1.50 -3.01
N SER A 816 14.27 2.74 -2.82
CA SER A 816 13.59 3.81 -2.10
C SER A 816 13.69 5.11 -2.90
N MET A 817 13.22 6.21 -2.32
CA MET A 817 13.41 7.55 -2.85
C MET A 817 13.64 8.56 -1.72
N MET A 818 14.38 9.61 -2.03
CA MET A 818 14.61 10.78 -1.19
C MET A 818 13.97 12.01 -1.82
N ILE A 819 13.70 13.04 -1.02
CA ILE A 819 13.16 14.31 -1.51
C ILE A 819 14.19 15.43 -1.31
N TYR A 820 14.57 16.07 -2.42
CA TYR A 820 15.36 17.29 -2.44
C TYR A 820 14.50 18.47 -2.90
N ARG A 821 14.63 19.62 -2.23
CA ARG A 821 13.88 20.85 -2.54
C ARG A 821 14.85 21.98 -2.79
N GLN A 822 14.76 22.60 -3.95
CA GLN A 822 15.56 23.76 -4.32
C GLN A 822 14.67 24.97 -4.54
N ASP A 823 15.05 26.09 -3.93
CA ASP A 823 14.36 27.35 -4.09
C ASP A 823 15.01 28.17 -5.20
N LYS A 824 14.18 28.82 -6.01
CA LYS A 824 14.60 29.88 -6.90
C LYS A 824 15.10 31.07 -6.07
N GLN A 825 16.30 31.55 -6.37
CA GLN A 825 16.98 32.57 -5.57
C GLN A 825 16.47 33.98 -5.86
N HIS A 826 16.14 34.27 -7.11
CA HIS A 826 15.70 35.58 -7.58
C HIS A 826 14.50 35.43 -8.54
N PRO A 827 13.46 36.26 -8.41
CA PRO A 827 12.35 36.24 -9.36
C PRO A 827 12.80 36.72 -10.74
N ALA A 828 12.12 36.26 -11.79
CA ALA A 828 12.17 36.95 -13.08
C ALA A 828 11.46 38.32 -12.95
N LEU A 829 11.85 39.31 -13.77
CA LEU A 829 11.27 40.65 -13.68
C LEU A 829 9.74 40.65 -13.87
N HIS A 830 9.25 39.93 -14.88
CA HIS A 830 7.82 39.79 -15.12
C HIS A 830 7.10 39.03 -14.00
N GLU A 831 7.74 37.97 -13.47
CA GLU A 831 7.24 37.20 -12.32
C GLU A 831 7.05 38.08 -11.08
N GLU A 832 8.03 38.93 -10.76
CA GLU A 832 7.95 39.88 -9.65
C GLU A 832 6.81 40.89 -9.82
N GLN A 833 6.70 41.49 -11.00
CA GLN A 833 5.65 42.47 -11.31
C GLN A 833 4.25 41.85 -11.19
N GLU A 834 4.05 40.66 -11.75
CA GLU A 834 2.76 40.00 -11.76
C GLU A 834 2.33 39.47 -10.39
N LEU A 835 3.25 38.92 -9.60
CA LEU A 835 2.99 38.52 -8.21
C LEU A 835 2.56 39.73 -7.36
N GLN A 836 3.21 40.88 -7.57
CA GLN A 836 2.87 42.12 -6.89
C GLN A 836 1.52 42.66 -7.37
N ARG A 837 1.25 42.64 -8.68
CA ARG A 837 0.00 43.12 -9.29
C ARG A 837 -1.23 42.32 -8.86
N LEU A 838 -1.16 40.99 -8.89
CA LEU A 838 -2.31 40.12 -8.64
C LEU A 838 -2.66 39.96 -7.17
N ALA A 839 -1.66 39.90 -6.30
CA ALA A 839 -1.87 39.54 -4.90
C ALA A 839 -0.95 40.28 -3.90
N GLY A 840 -0.13 41.24 -4.37
CA GLY A 840 0.85 41.94 -3.55
C GLY A 840 1.88 41.00 -2.91
N LEU A 841 2.27 39.96 -3.64
CA LEU A 841 3.17 38.91 -3.17
C LEU A 841 4.61 39.21 -3.56
N VAL A 842 5.54 38.83 -2.68
CA VAL A 842 7.00 38.97 -2.92
C VAL A 842 7.66 37.60 -2.89
N LEU A 843 8.45 37.29 -3.92
CA LEU A 843 9.21 36.05 -3.99
C LEU A 843 10.46 36.14 -3.10
N LYS A 844 10.63 35.20 -2.17
CA LYS A 844 11.87 35.03 -1.39
C LYS A 844 12.18 33.55 -1.16
N PRO A 845 13.43 33.10 -1.33
CA PRO A 845 13.82 31.74 -0.98
C PRO A 845 13.84 31.54 0.53
N ASP A 846 13.37 30.36 0.99
CA ASP A 846 13.60 29.85 2.33
C ASP A 846 15.05 29.34 2.47
N ASN A 847 15.54 28.63 1.44
CA ASN A 847 16.89 28.09 1.39
C ASN A 847 17.75 28.90 0.40
N ARG A 848 18.75 29.62 0.93
CA ARG A 848 19.66 30.45 0.14
C ARG A 848 20.92 29.69 -0.25
N TRP A 849 21.35 29.86 -1.49
CA TRP A 849 22.63 29.38 -2.00
C TRP A 849 23.27 30.45 -2.89
N LYS A 850 24.61 30.51 -2.90
CA LYS A 850 25.38 31.43 -3.74
C LYS A 850 25.86 30.78 -5.03
N ILE A 851 26.22 29.51 -4.93
CA ILE A 851 26.65 28.65 -6.04
C ILE A 851 25.55 27.60 -6.22
N PRO A 852 25.13 27.31 -7.47
CA PRO A 852 24.15 26.27 -7.72
C PRO A 852 24.57 24.94 -7.08
N PRO A 853 23.70 24.28 -6.30
CA PRO A 853 24.02 22.99 -5.70
C PRO A 853 24.29 21.93 -6.77
N VAL A 854 25.38 21.18 -6.60
CA VAL A 854 25.70 20.00 -7.40
C VAL A 854 25.12 18.76 -6.70
N ILE A 855 24.45 17.91 -7.47
CA ILE A 855 23.86 16.65 -7.03
C ILE A 855 24.57 15.52 -7.76
N CYS A 856 25.13 14.58 -6.99
CA CYS A 856 25.68 13.33 -7.47
C CYS A 856 24.69 12.22 -7.13
N HIS A 857 24.00 11.69 -8.14
CA HIS A 857 23.04 10.60 -8.00
C HIS A 857 23.55 9.34 -8.69
N GLY A 858 24.03 8.37 -7.92
CA GLY A 858 24.82 7.27 -8.43
C GLY A 858 26.01 7.81 -9.24
N ASN A 859 26.11 7.43 -10.51
CA ASN A 859 27.14 7.93 -11.43
C ASN A 859 26.74 9.22 -12.17
N PHE A 860 25.59 9.84 -11.92
CA PHE A 860 25.14 11.04 -12.66
C PHE A 860 25.31 12.33 -11.86
N HIS A 861 26.11 13.26 -12.38
CA HIS A 861 26.34 14.57 -11.78
C HIS A 861 25.50 15.63 -12.49
N PHE A 862 24.61 16.31 -11.77
CA PHE A 862 23.79 17.36 -12.35
C PHE A 862 23.54 18.53 -11.39
N ALA A 863 23.12 19.65 -11.96
CA ALA A 863 22.60 20.80 -11.22
C ALA A 863 21.23 21.18 -11.76
N MET A 864 20.45 21.91 -10.95
CA MET A 864 19.17 22.47 -11.35
C MET A 864 19.23 23.99 -11.34
N LEU A 865 18.67 24.64 -12.35
CA LEU A 865 18.39 26.07 -12.36
C LEU A 865 16.93 26.30 -12.72
N VAL A 866 16.30 27.32 -12.15
CA VAL A 866 14.88 27.60 -12.37
C VAL A 866 14.73 28.77 -13.33
N CYS A 867 14.33 28.49 -14.57
CA CYS A 867 13.98 29.49 -15.58
C CYS A 867 15.05 30.58 -15.76
N SER A 868 14.75 31.82 -15.36
CA SER A 868 15.64 32.99 -15.48
C SER A 868 17.02 32.82 -14.85
N GLU A 869 17.20 31.88 -13.91
CA GLU A 869 18.50 31.59 -13.31
C GLU A 869 19.53 31.10 -14.34
N LEU A 870 19.11 30.48 -15.45
CA LEU A 870 20.00 30.08 -16.53
C LEU A 870 20.74 31.27 -17.16
N SER A 871 20.15 32.48 -17.13
CA SER A 871 20.77 33.69 -17.66
C SER A 871 22.00 34.14 -16.87
N ASN A 872 22.13 33.73 -15.60
CA ASN A 872 23.22 34.13 -14.73
C ASN A 872 24.53 33.42 -15.12
N ILE A 873 25.46 34.18 -15.71
CA ILE A 873 26.76 33.65 -16.15
C ILE A 873 27.62 33.12 -15.00
N ALA A 874 27.51 33.70 -13.80
CA ALA A 874 28.26 33.23 -12.64
C ALA A 874 27.79 31.83 -12.21
N TYR A 875 26.49 31.53 -12.34
CA TYR A 875 25.94 30.20 -12.08
C TYR A 875 26.45 29.17 -13.09
N ARG A 876 26.44 29.50 -14.38
CA ARG A 876 27.00 28.61 -15.43
C ARG A 876 28.49 28.37 -15.24
N SER A 877 29.25 29.44 -14.98
CA SER A 877 30.70 29.38 -14.74
C SER A 877 31.04 28.47 -13.56
N ALA A 878 30.33 28.59 -12.44
CA ALA A 878 30.58 27.79 -11.25
C ALA A 878 30.27 26.29 -11.41
N LEU A 879 29.62 25.88 -12.50
CA LEU A 879 29.28 24.50 -12.84
C LEU A 879 30.19 23.88 -13.91
N ARG A 880 31.03 24.69 -14.58
CA ARG A 880 31.95 24.23 -15.63
C ARG A 880 32.84 23.10 -15.11
N GLY A 881 32.82 21.96 -15.80
CA GLY A 881 33.64 20.80 -15.42
C GLY A 881 33.15 19.98 -14.22
N ARG A 882 32.07 20.42 -13.56
CA ARG A 882 31.55 19.80 -12.33
C ARG A 882 30.31 18.91 -12.53
N ILE A 883 29.64 19.05 -13.67
CA ILE A 883 28.37 18.36 -13.97
C ILE A 883 28.38 17.75 -15.37
N ASP A 884 27.60 16.67 -15.53
CA ASP A 884 27.31 16.07 -16.83
C ASP A 884 26.13 16.76 -17.51
N ALA A 885 25.15 17.21 -16.71
CA ALA A 885 23.96 17.88 -17.22
C ALA A 885 23.45 18.97 -16.30
N ILE A 886 22.79 19.98 -16.87
CA ILE A 886 21.96 20.95 -16.14
C ILE A 886 20.49 20.73 -16.50
N LEU A 887 19.63 20.69 -15.48
CA LEU A 887 18.19 20.56 -15.63
C LEU A 887 17.54 21.91 -15.38
N VAL A 888 16.73 22.38 -16.33
CA VAL A 888 16.12 23.71 -16.31
C VAL A 888 14.61 23.60 -16.51
N PRO A 889 13.82 23.48 -15.43
CA PRO A 889 12.38 23.68 -15.48
C PRO A 889 12.06 25.15 -15.73
N GLU A 890 11.21 25.42 -16.72
CA GLU A 890 10.91 26.78 -17.17
C GLU A 890 9.42 27.01 -17.36
N TRP A 891 8.98 28.24 -17.13
CA TRP A 891 7.76 28.79 -17.69
C TRP A 891 8.08 30.13 -18.33
N ASN A 892 8.58 30.07 -19.57
CA ASN A 892 9.13 31.22 -20.26
C ASN A 892 8.54 31.39 -21.66
N GLN A 893 8.13 32.62 -21.97
CA GLN A 893 7.61 33.00 -23.28
C GLN A 893 8.71 33.45 -24.27
N ASP A 894 9.85 33.91 -23.75
CA ASP A 894 10.98 34.40 -24.57
C ASP A 894 11.87 33.22 -25.03
N THR A 895 11.34 32.46 -25.99
CA THR A 895 12.00 31.24 -26.49
C THR A 895 13.24 31.54 -27.33
N GLU A 896 13.33 32.70 -27.99
CA GLU A 896 14.46 33.06 -28.85
C GLU A 896 15.72 33.40 -28.03
N THR A 897 15.60 34.23 -26.99
CA THR A 897 16.74 34.52 -26.11
C THR A 897 17.21 33.25 -25.40
N PHE A 898 16.29 32.43 -24.91
CA PHE A 898 16.63 31.16 -24.26
C PHE A 898 17.27 30.16 -25.22
N ASN A 899 16.89 30.19 -26.49
CA ASN A 899 17.52 29.39 -27.52
C ASN A 899 19.01 29.71 -27.68
N ASP A 900 19.41 30.98 -27.59
CA ASP A 900 20.82 31.35 -27.60
C ASP A 900 21.52 31.08 -26.26
N LEU A 901 20.83 31.27 -25.13
CA LEU A 901 21.34 30.92 -23.80
C LEU A 901 21.65 29.42 -23.68
N VAL A 902 20.78 28.54 -24.17
CA VAL A 902 21.02 27.09 -24.16
C VAL A 902 22.18 26.69 -25.06
N LYS A 903 22.32 27.32 -26.24
CA LYS A 903 23.47 27.09 -27.11
C LYS A 903 24.78 27.49 -26.42
N SER A 904 24.79 28.65 -25.76
CA SER A 904 25.96 29.13 -24.99
C SER A 904 26.24 28.21 -23.81
N ALA A 905 25.23 27.88 -23.00
CA ALA A 905 25.39 27.07 -21.80
C ALA A 905 25.98 25.68 -22.10
N ALA A 906 25.53 25.03 -23.19
CA ALA A 906 26.07 23.74 -23.62
C ALA A 906 27.59 23.81 -23.85
N MET A 907 28.09 24.93 -24.36
CA MET A 907 29.50 25.17 -24.66
C MET A 907 30.28 25.68 -23.43
N ASP A 908 29.72 26.64 -22.70
CA ASP A 908 30.33 27.30 -21.54
C ASP A 908 30.61 26.33 -20.41
N ILE A 909 29.65 25.43 -20.15
CA ILE A 909 29.73 24.41 -19.12
C ILE A 909 30.39 23.13 -19.68
N HIS A 910 30.29 22.94 -21.01
CA HIS A 910 30.61 21.71 -21.73
C HIS A 910 29.81 20.51 -21.21
N ALA A 911 28.49 20.65 -21.11
CA ALA A 911 27.58 19.67 -20.51
C ALA A 911 26.26 19.57 -21.29
N TYR A 912 25.46 18.52 -21.02
CA TYR A 912 24.11 18.41 -21.55
C TYR A 912 23.18 19.46 -20.91
N ILE A 913 22.34 20.11 -21.71
CA ILE A 913 21.35 21.10 -21.25
C ILE A 913 19.96 20.53 -21.46
N VAL A 914 19.27 20.25 -20.36
CA VAL A 914 17.93 19.65 -20.34
C VAL A 914 16.93 20.75 -19.94
N GLN A 915 16.34 21.40 -20.94
CA GLN A 915 15.33 22.45 -20.76
C GLN A 915 13.93 21.85 -20.87
N CYS A 916 13.06 22.12 -19.89
CA CYS A 916 11.66 21.71 -19.89
C CYS A 916 10.75 22.92 -19.66
N ASN A 917 10.18 23.46 -20.74
CA ASN A 917 9.34 24.65 -20.71
C ASN A 917 7.84 24.29 -20.79
N ASP A 918 6.97 25.20 -20.37
CA ASP A 918 5.52 25.03 -20.48
C ASP A 918 5.09 24.86 -21.95
N ARG A 919 4.20 23.90 -22.19
CA ARG A 919 3.72 23.52 -23.54
C ARG A 919 3.09 24.68 -24.30
N GLN A 920 2.51 25.67 -23.62
CA GLN A 920 1.92 26.84 -24.27
C GLN A 920 2.93 27.58 -25.15
N TYR A 921 4.18 27.69 -24.70
CA TYR A 921 5.25 28.37 -25.42
C TYR A 921 6.18 27.38 -26.14
N GLY A 922 6.33 26.17 -25.60
CA GLY A 922 7.17 25.12 -26.17
C GLY A 922 8.67 25.38 -25.98
N ASP A 923 9.47 24.83 -26.90
CA ASP A 923 10.94 24.83 -26.91
C ASP A 923 11.62 24.00 -25.79
N SER A 924 10.92 23.00 -25.23
CA SER A 924 11.57 21.98 -24.37
C SER A 924 12.59 21.18 -25.18
N ARG A 925 13.79 20.96 -24.64
CA ARG A 925 14.91 20.36 -25.39
C ARG A 925 15.93 19.66 -24.53
N ILE A 926 16.61 18.69 -25.14
CA ILE A 926 17.87 18.12 -24.64
C ILE A 926 18.95 18.50 -25.64
N ARG A 927 19.89 19.36 -25.23
CA ARG A 927 20.99 19.82 -26.06
C ARG A 927 22.32 19.28 -25.56
N ALA A 928 23.19 18.88 -26.48
CA ALA A 928 24.52 18.36 -26.21
C ALA A 928 25.61 19.23 -26.87
N PRO A 929 26.84 19.26 -26.32
CA PRO A 929 27.97 19.99 -26.90
C PRO A 929 28.62 19.23 -28.09
N TYR A 930 27.82 18.59 -28.94
CA TYR A 930 28.35 17.84 -30.09
C TYR A 930 28.96 18.74 -31.17
N LYS A 931 29.99 18.22 -31.84
CA LYS A 931 30.64 18.87 -32.97
C LYS A 931 29.65 19.06 -34.12
N ASP A 932 28.96 17.99 -34.51
CA ASP A 932 28.01 17.98 -35.62
C ASP A 932 26.70 18.66 -35.23
N SER A 933 26.26 19.65 -36.02
CA SER A 933 25.08 20.47 -35.71
C SER A 933 23.79 19.65 -35.56
N TRP A 934 23.59 18.64 -36.40
CA TRP A 934 22.40 17.80 -36.41
C TRP A 934 22.29 16.84 -35.22
N LYS A 935 23.38 16.61 -34.47
CA LYS A 935 23.38 15.84 -33.22
C LYS A 935 23.13 16.69 -31.98
N ARG A 936 23.27 18.02 -32.08
CA ARG A 936 23.27 18.90 -30.90
C ARG A 936 21.94 18.91 -30.17
N ASP A 937 20.81 18.95 -30.89
CA ASP A 937 19.48 18.88 -30.28
C ASP A 937 18.97 17.44 -30.36
N LEU A 938 19.18 16.68 -29.28
CA LEU A 938 18.74 15.29 -29.17
C LEU A 938 17.20 15.20 -29.11
N VAL A 939 16.59 16.17 -28.45
CA VAL A 939 15.15 16.37 -28.37
C VAL A 939 14.88 17.85 -28.52
N ARG A 940 13.86 18.22 -29.30
CA ARG A 940 13.32 19.59 -29.33
C ARG A 940 11.82 19.57 -29.61
N ILE A 941 11.05 20.13 -28.69
CA ILE A 941 9.58 20.10 -28.69
C ILE A 941 9.07 21.53 -28.87
N LYS A 942 8.33 21.84 -29.93
CA LYS A 942 7.82 23.20 -30.18
C LYS A 942 6.39 23.48 -29.69
N GLY A 943 5.62 22.45 -29.28
CA GLY A 943 4.25 22.62 -28.77
C GLY A 943 3.29 21.46 -29.12
N GLY A 944 1.99 21.73 -29.12
CA GLY A 944 0.93 20.76 -29.46
C GLY A 944 -0.37 21.04 -28.70
N LYS A 945 -1.47 20.30 -29.00
CA LYS A 945 -2.75 20.42 -28.27
C LYS A 945 -2.87 19.48 -27.07
N ASN A 946 -2.32 18.28 -27.17
CA ASN A 946 -2.33 17.28 -26.12
C ASN A 946 -1.11 17.43 -25.22
N ASP A 947 -1.21 17.00 -23.96
CA ASP A 947 -0.05 16.82 -23.11
C ASP A 947 0.57 15.45 -23.38
N TYR A 948 1.89 15.42 -23.52
CA TYR A 948 2.65 14.21 -23.84
C TYR A 948 4.06 14.33 -23.27
N PHE A 949 4.88 13.29 -23.44
CA PHE A 949 6.30 13.35 -23.13
C PHE A 949 7.12 12.85 -24.32
N VAL A 950 8.38 13.27 -24.39
CA VAL A 950 9.37 12.76 -25.36
C VAL A 950 10.58 12.26 -24.60
N ILE A 951 11.12 11.13 -25.00
CA ILE A 951 12.31 10.53 -24.40
C ILE A 951 13.54 10.92 -25.21
N GLY A 952 14.62 11.30 -24.54
CA GLY A 952 15.95 11.39 -25.11
C GLY A 952 16.99 10.69 -24.25
N GLU A 953 18.10 10.28 -24.88
CA GLU A 953 19.21 9.57 -24.24
C GLU A 953 20.45 10.47 -24.23
N ILE A 954 21.13 10.57 -23.08
CA ILE A 954 22.42 11.25 -22.95
C ILE A 954 23.50 10.23 -22.56
N ASP A 955 24.72 10.38 -23.11
CA ASP A 955 25.85 9.49 -22.86
C ASP A 955 26.91 10.23 -22.04
N ILE A 956 26.80 10.10 -20.72
CA ILE A 956 27.67 10.82 -19.78
C ILE A 956 29.08 10.25 -19.77
N ARG A 957 29.26 8.96 -20.10
CA ARG A 957 30.57 8.34 -20.18
C ARG A 957 31.36 8.88 -21.36
N SER A 958 30.75 8.93 -22.54
CA SER A 958 31.37 9.50 -23.75
C SER A 958 31.79 10.96 -23.52
N LEU A 959 30.92 11.75 -22.89
CA LEU A 959 31.24 13.14 -22.53
C LEU A 959 32.45 13.23 -21.58
N ARG A 960 32.48 12.44 -20.51
CA ARG A 960 33.58 12.45 -19.54
C ARG A 960 34.90 11.95 -20.14
N GLN A 961 34.87 10.93 -20.98
CA GLN A 961 36.07 10.43 -21.67
C GLN A 961 36.68 11.50 -22.58
N PHE A 962 35.84 12.26 -23.30
CA PHE A 962 36.27 13.40 -24.09
C PHE A 962 36.88 14.51 -23.21
N GLN A 963 36.19 14.88 -22.12
CA GLN A 963 36.63 15.91 -21.18
C GLN A 963 37.91 15.53 -20.40
N SER A 964 38.19 14.24 -20.22
CA SER A 964 39.36 13.74 -19.47
C SER A 964 40.65 13.74 -20.30
N SER A 965 40.57 14.05 -21.60
CA SER A 965 41.73 14.11 -22.48
C SER A 965 42.53 15.38 -22.24
N HIS A 966 43.87 15.28 -22.20
CA HIS A 966 44.74 16.45 -22.04
C HIS A 966 44.55 17.49 -23.16
N ARG A 967 44.29 17.04 -24.39
CA ARG A 967 43.86 17.87 -25.52
C ARG A 967 42.51 17.34 -26.02
N SER A 968 41.57 18.25 -26.32
CA SER A 968 40.27 17.86 -26.88
C SER A 968 40.44 17.05 -28.18
N PRO A 969 39.89 15.83 -28.25
CA PRO A 969 39.91 15.03 -29.48
C PRO A 969 39.17 15.70 -30.64
N ILE A 970 39.34 15.16 -31.86
CA ILE A 970 38.68 15.66 -33.08
C ILE A 970 37.14 15.61 -32.99
N GLY A 971 36.59 14.70 -32.19
CA GLY A 971 35.16 14.53 -31.95
C GLY A 971 34.93 13.49 -30.84
N PRO A 972 33.67 13.14 -30.52
CA PRO A 972 32.43 13.60 -31.17
C PRO A 972 31.93 14.96 -30.65
N PHE A 973 32.51 15.49 -29.58
CA PHE A 973 32.13 16.78 -28.99
C PHE A 973 32.94 17.95 -29.56
N LYS A 974 32.47 19.17 -29.32
CA LYS A 974 33.28 20.37 -29.54
C LYS A 974 34.46 20.41 -28.57
N PRO A 975 35.54 21.15 -28.87
CA PRO A 975 36.61 21.37 -27.89
C PRO A 975 36.06 21.96 -26.59
N VAL A 976 36.64 21.54 -25.46
CA VAL A 976 36.33 22.12 -24.15
C VAL A 976 36.68 23.61 -24.14
N PRO A 977 35.94 24.46 -23.40
CA PRO A 977 36.19 25.89 -23.35
C PRO A 977 37.54 26.20 -22.68
N ASP A 978 38.05 27.42 -22.92
CA ASP A 978 39.27 27.89 -22.27
C ASP A 978 39.15 27.86 -20.73
N GLY A 979 40.21 27.41 -20.07
CA GLY A 979 40.26 27.21 -18.62
C GLY A 979 39.33 26.10 -18.09
N PHE A 980 38.88 25.16 -18.93
CA PHE A 980 38.12 24.00 -18.47
C PHE A 980 39.00 23.03 -17.65
N ASP A 981 38.55 22.69 -16.45
CA ASP A 981 39.10 21.61 -15.64
C ASP A 981 37.96 20.69 -15.19
N ILE A 982 38.14 19.39 -15.35
CA ILE A 982 37.16 18.38 -14.97
C ILE A 982 37.38 17.97 -13.51
N ASP A 983 36.30 18.02 -12.73
CA ASP A 983 36.29 17.58 -11.33
C ASP A 983 36.80 16.13 -11.21
N PHE A 984 37.61 15.86 -10.19
CA PHE A 984 38.31 14.59 -10.00
C PHE A 984 37.37 13.38 -10.05
N GLU A 985 36.22 13.46 -9.36
CA GLU A 985 35.20 12.39 -9.30
C GLU A 985 34.56 12.09 -10.67
N ARG A 986 34.67 13.01 -11.65
CA ARG A 986 34.15 12.82 -13.01
C ARG A 986 35.22 12.34 -13.99
N ARG A 987 36.50 12.35 -13.62
CA ARG A 987 37.58 11.92 -14.51
C ARG A 987 37.47 10.43 -14.81
N THR A 988 37.65 10.07 -16.07
CA THR A 988 37.63 8.68 -16.55
C THR A 988 38.80 8.45 -17.50
N LEU A 989 39.15 7.19 -17.74
CA LEU A 989 40.18 6.87 -18.75
C LEU A 989 39.71 7.34 -20.13
N PRO A 990 40.47 8.24 -20.81
CA PRO A 990 40.16 8.65 -22.17
C PRO A 990 40.08 7.44 -23.10
N GLN A 991 39.23 7.51 -24.14
CA GLN A 991 39.32 6.51 -25.21
C GLN A 991 40.67 6.68 -25.93
N THR A 992 41.47 5.62 -25.93
CA THR A 992 42.64 5.50 -26.81
C THR A 992 42.14 5.37 -28.25
N GLY A 993 41.90 6.49 -28.92
CA GLY A 993 41.72 6.56 -30.38
C GLY A 993 43.00 7.09 -31.00
N GLU A 994 43.46 6.44 -32.07
CA GLU A 994 44.70 6.68 -32.82
C GLU A 994 45.10 8.16 -32.87
N GLN A 995 46.30 8.43 -32.37
CA GLN A 995 46.97 9.72 -32.57
C GLN A 995 47.20 9.88 -34.08
N GLY A 996 46.40 10.74 -34.71
CA GLY A 996 46.73 11.39 -35.98
C GLY A 996 47.47 12.67 -35.70
#